data_AF-A0A182NQL3-F1
#
_entry.id   AF-A0A182NQL3-F1
#
_cell.length_a   1.000
_cell.length_b   1.000
_cell.length_c   1.000
_cell.angle_alpha   90.00
_cell.angle_beta   90.00
_cell.angle_gamma   90.00
#
_symmetry.space_group_name_H-M   'P 1'
#
loop_
_entity.id
_entity.type
_entity.pdbx_description
1 polymer ?
#
loop_
_entity_poly.entity_id
_entity_poly.type
_entity_poly.pdbx_seq_one_letter_code
_entity_poly.pdbx_strand_id
1 'polypeptide(L)'
;MVDSQPYIIRVMEEMDLAEGGFIPIANEENKRLLEQINRLSRSKGDSTGKVQFSDQRLGNLKVHLKNAHVEFEQNSKLIGVDKSQISTEHGMLKVAQNDRSFFRLQVSEARKDHAELEKHDDRAQGDMKKLTGNVEKYTERIKWARGALIEWKQVMGSGDAVNKLILKYCKSDASRAEALEAKRKQLENKIAHRRAVLVTLYEEYKSLEQVLERTSQLFRQAHYERRHLVQTWKEAVNHMNQREGNIKSVEVDIDGAREITEMLQADLQAQVEFLEHQQRNNHEIELRIGDLNVEVSKLRNRLTALNDSVQLKTNEYQITRKSVQNLSNKLSSMRNRNRHALMEEGEKEKQIHANLSELELLRDKLDNFRNKSLCAQERLRQLNEIVESEEKQIRAMEAETERLSTALYRAQQQLFSMREEDKLLKVEIHSTESGIGKIKAAHKKLENEIVRQIEISYSVDYSMEKVQERIANMKGAGNKQEDANRAHAKLTHALQILEGKRQNLTLLLTQTAKLQQDFRQSSLVFQQDATEIERMTGKWKEKTLIVEGGEKKVRQCTAENQERLVEKSLLKMRIKQMERQLENQSDKMYTLERHRMELEAAIFKRMVDITAQKDMLVLKRKYLAEERAQLRADITERSLKIDQLKNRYELSLDLLGKNEDGSIVTATQIKIQTAQEKYMLLREGSELNVRILKAEEDLKALENTVKVMNYANDKYKRGFQKVEDENPDMIAMENIQADYCKAVAALKSVRSDLAMNTENLHDLNECREQNDKSLEQAEKVRLDSNDVLLRIQKELLEQRTKIQRAERELKLAIKAAKAKTNDDDLMLIFQKDLNLKELEERNGNALQHLADMVEQNTELAASVTKHCYERGLRLPLIKRTKSQISWRSENSHGTEYSGRVDTISSKQASRLSICTTTSSRNTDSSDDIAKSFDNRMSAGLSVILIDFPGSKGGSKATKK
;
A
#
# COMPACT_ATOMS: atom_id res chain seq x y z
N MET A 1 110.49 50.50 5.10
CA MET A 1 111.92 50.48 5.48
C MET A 1 111.96 50.04 6.93
N VAL A 2 112.20 48.78 7.27
CA VAL A 2 113.31 47.89 6.84
C VAL A 2 114.63 48.49 7.28
N ASP A 3 115.10 48.02 8.45
CA ASP A 3 116.50 48.00 8.94
C ASP A 3 116.58 47.62 10.44
N SER A 4 115.46 47.59 11.18
CA SER A 4 115.44 47.24 12.63
C SER A 4 115.44 45.73 12.95
N GLN A 5 115.36 44.85 11.95
CA GLN A 5 115.28 43.39 12.16
C GLN A 5 116.61 42.67 12.52
N PRO A 6 117.81 43.11 12.07
CA PRO A 6 119.06 42.39 12.39
C PRO A 6 119.40 42.35 13.89
N TYR A 7 119.02 43.38 14.65
CA TYR A 7 119.35 43.47 16.08
C TYR A 7 118.60 42.44 16.92
N ILE A 8 117.31 42.20 16.64
CA ILE A 8 116.48 41.23 17.38
C ILE A 8 116.99 39.80 17.15
N ILE A 9 117.40 39.46 15.91
CA ILE A 9 117.90 38.12 15.58
C ILE A 9 119.20 37.84 16.35
N ARG A 10 120.14 38.80 16.36
CA ARG A 10 121.43 38.66 17.03
C ARG A 10 121.30 38.45 18.55
N VAL A 11 120.38 39.17 19.19
CA VAL A 11 120.07 39.00 20.63
C VAL A 11 119.41 37.64 20.93
N MET A 12 118.72 37.02 19.96
CA MET A 12 118.18 35.66 20.12
C MET A 12 119.22 34.55 19.87
N GLU A 13 120.27 34.83 19.08
CA GLU A 13 121.41 33.93 18.89
C GLU A 13 122.32 33.92 20.14
N GLU A 14 122.46 35.06 20.84
CA GLU A 14 123.14 35.18 22.14
C GLU A 14 122.38 34.51 23.32
N MET A 15 121.28 33.76 23.05
CA MET A 15 120.44 33.09 24.05
C MET A 15 120.17 31.58 23.75
N ASP A 16 121.08 30.90 23.03
CA ASP A 16 121.11 29.42 22.86
C ASP A 16 119.80 28.76 22.37
N LEU A 17 119.11 29.36 21.38
CA LEU A 17 117.80 28.89 20.87
C LEU A 17 117.76 28.69 19.34
N ALA A 18 118.84 28.16 18.77
CA ALA A 18 119.06 28.06 17.32
C ALA A 18 118.41 26.85 16.61
N GLU A 19 118.55 25.62 17.13
CA GLU A 19 118.03 24.40 16.49
C GLU A 19 117.10 23.59 17.41
N GLY A 20 115.87 23.32 16.93
CA GLY A 20 114.92 22.34 17.49
C GLY A 20 114.33 22.64 18.89
N GLY A 21 115.05 23.37 19.74
CA GLY A 21 114.63 23.75 21.08
C GLY A 21 113.46 24.72 21.05
N PHE A 22 112.33 24.31 21.63
CA PHE A 22 111.29 25.25 22.03
C PHE A 22 111.85 26.17 23.14
N ILE A 23 111.48 27.46 23.08
CA ILE A 23 111.73 28.43 24.15
C ILE A 23 111.24 27.82 25.47
N PRO A 24 112.00 27.88 26.59
CA PRO A 24 111.59 27.29 27.86
C PRO A 24 110.20 27.74 28.28
N ILE A 25 109.23 26.82 28.21
CA ILE A 25 107.84 27.08 28.58
C ILE A 25 107.78 27.17 30.11
N ALA A 26 107.89 28.38 30.64
CA ALA A 26 107.99 28.67 32.08
C ALA A 26 106.73 28.33 32.91
N ASN A 27 105.70 27.73 32.30
CA ASN A 27 104.52 27.24 32.99
C ASN A 27 104.35 25.72 32.83
N GLU A 28 104.46 25.01 33.95
CA GLU A 28 104.32 23.55 34.09
C GLU A 28 102.93 23.03 33.66
N GLU A 29 101.89 23.88 33.69
CA GLU A 29 100.54 23.55 33.19
C GLU A 29 100.56 23.15 31.70
N ASN A 30 101.31 23.88 30.88
CA ASN A 30 101.41 23.64 29.44
C ASN A 30 102.16 22.34 29.12
N LYS A 31 103.10 21.93 29.98
CA LYS A 31 103.81 20.65 29.87
C LYS A 31 102.87 19.48 30.16
N ARG A 32 102.02 19.61 31.19
CA ARG A 32 100.96 18.63 31.51
C ARG A 32 99.93 18.52 30.39
N LEU A 33 99.54 19.63 29.76
CA LEU A 33 98.62 19.63 28.63
C LEU A 33 99.16 18.84 27.42
N LEU A 34 100.46 18.90 27.13
CA LEU A 34 101.05 18.12 26.03
C LEU A 34 101.04 16.60 26.31
N GLU A 35 101.32 16.18 27.55
CA GLU A 35 101.14 14.79 27.95
C GLU A 35 99.66 14.36 27.90
N GLN A 36 98.76 15.24 28.33
CA GLN A 36 97.31 14.99 28.31
C GLN A 36 96.81 14.77 26.88
N ILE A 37 97.26 15.56 25.90
CA ILE A 37 96.97 15.35 24.47
C ILE A 37 97.44 13.97 24.00
N ASN A 38 98.66 13.55 24.34
CA ASN A 38 99.17 12.22 23.97
C ASN A 38 98.41 11.06 24.63
N ARG A 39 97.94 11.23 25.87
CA ARG A 39 97.06 10.26 26.55
C ARG A 39 95.68 10.21 25.89
N LEU A 40 95.11 11.37 25.53
CA LEU A 40 93.82 11.47 24.84
C LEU A 40 93.84 10.81 23.44
N SER A 41 94.94 10.94 22.69
CA SER A 41 95.10 10.27 21.39
C SER A 41 95.10 8.74 21.51
N ARG A 42 95.67 8.16 22.59
CA ARG A 42 95.53 6.72 22.86
C ARG A 42 94.10 6.34 23.25
N SER A 43 93.47 7.13 24.12
CA SER A 43 92.07 6.95 24.53
C SER A 43 91.08 7.01 23.35
N LYS A 44 91.37 7.81 22.32
CA LYS A 44 90.62 7.85 21.05
C LYS A 44 90.65 6.49 20.33
N GLY A 45 91.80 5.81 20.30
CA GLY A 45 91.94 4.47 19.73
C GLY A 45 91.06 3.44 20.45
N ASP A 46 91.20 3.34 21.77
CA ASP A 46 90.40 2.41 22.60
C ASP A 46 88.89 2.68 22.48
N SER A 47 88.50 3.96 22.40
CA SER A 47 87.10 4.37 22.21
C SER A 47 86.57 3.97 20.84
N THR A 48 87.40 4.01 19.79
CA THR A 48 87.01 3.62 18.43
C THR A 48 86.76 2.11 18.33
N GLY A 49 87.58 1.28 18.98
CA GLY A 49 87.33 -0.17 19.10
C GLY A 49 86.05 -0.50 19.87
N LYS A 50 85.75 0.26 20.94
CA LYS A 50 84.49 0.12 21.70
C LYS A 50 83.25 0.49 20.87
N VAL A 51 83.34 1.50 19.99
CA VAL A 51 82.27 1.85 19.05
C VAL A 51 81.99 0.70 18.08
N GLN A 52 83.02 0.11 17.45
CA GLN A 52 82.83 -1.01 16.52
C GLN A 52 82.15 -2.23 17.18
N PHE A 53 82.51 -2.57 18.42
CA PHE A 53 81.82 -3.62 19.17
C PHE A 53 80.38 -3.24 19.52
N SER A 54 80.13 -1.97 19.87
CA SER A 54 78.77 -1.46 20.10
C SER A 54 77.91 -1.51 18.84
N ASP A 55 78.47 -1.25 17.65
CA ASP A 55 77.75 -1.31 16.38
C ASP A 55 77.42 -2.74 15.96
N GLN A 56 78.32 -3.70 16.20
CA GLN A 56 77.99 -5.13 16.03
C GLN A 56 76.87 -5.57 16.99
N ARG A 57 76.91 -5.13 18.25
CA ARG A 57 75.84 -5.38 19.22
C ARG A 57 74.52 -4.72 18.81
N LEU A 58 74.58 -3.52 18.24
CA LEU A 58 73.41 -2.79 17.70
C LEU A 58 72.83 -3.51 16.47
N GLY A 59 73.66 -4.09 15.61
CA GLY A 59 73.23 -4.94 14.50
C GLY A 59 72.42 -6.14 14.99
N ASN A 60 72.95 -6.89 15.96
CA ASN A 60 72.25 -8.04 16.56
C ASN A 60 70.95 -7.60 17.25
N LEU A 61 70.96 -6.48 17.99
CA LEU A 61 69.76 -5.93 18.62
C LEU A 61 68.70 -5.48 17.60
N LYS A 62 69.09 -4.95 16.42
CA LYS A 62 68.15 -4.64 15.33
C LYS A 62 67.49 -5.90 14.75
N VAL A 63 68.20 -7.02 14.66
CA VAL A 63 67.63 -8.31 14.24
C VAL A 63 66.64 -8.84 15.29
N HIS A 64 67.03 -8.83 16.58
CA HIS A 64 66.11 -9.19 17.67
C HIS A 64 64.88 -8.29 17.73
N LEU A 65 65.02 -6.98 17.52
CA LEU A 65 63.91 -6.03 17.46
C LEU A 65 62.98 -6.31 16.27
N LYS A 66 63.52 -6.68 15.10
CA LYS A 66 62.70 -7.10 13.96
C LYS A 66 61.89 -8.37 14.25
N ASN A 67 62.50 -9.36 14.90
CA ASN A 67 61.79 -10.57 15.31
C ASN A 67 60.72 -10.26 16.38
N ALA A 68 61.05 -9.46 17.40
CA ALA A 68 60.09 -9.00 18.40
C ALA A 68 58.94 -8.17 17.81
N HIS A 69 59.17 -7.44 16.70
CA HIS A 69 58.12 -6.74 15.97
C HIS A 69 57.18 -7.69 15.21
N VAL A 70 57.71 -8.79 14.65
CA VAL A 70 56.89 -9.85 14.04
C VAL A 70 56.06 -10.59 15.10
N GLU A 71 56.65 -10.90 16.25
CA GLU A 71 55.91 -11.44 17.41
C GLU A 71 54.85 -10.45 17.91
N PHE A 72 55.17 -9.16 17.98
CA PHE A 72 54.21 -8.11 18.35
C PHE A 72 53.06 -8.00 17.33
N GLU A 73 53.32 -8.11 16.03
CA GLU A 73 52.28 -8.18 15.00
C GLU A 73 51.38 -9.40 15.15
N GLN A 74 51.95 -10.58 15.39
CA GLN A 74 51.18 -11.82 15.58
C GLN A 74 50.31 -11.73 16.84
N ASN A 75 50.87 -11.29 17.97
CA ASN A 75 50.11 -11.05 19.20
C ASN A 75 49.06 -9.93 19.02
N SER A 76 49.35 -8.89 18.24
CA SER A 76 48.36 -7.84 17.93
C SER A 76 47.20 -8.36 17.06
N LYS A 77 47.47 -9.28 16.14
CA LYS A 77 46.45 -9.98 15.34
C LYS A 77 45.61 -10.91 16.23
N LEU A 78 46.24 -11.66 17.13
CA LEU A 78 45.55 -12.50 18.12
C LEU A 78 44.63 -11.67 19.04
N ILE A 79 45.17 -10.60 19.65
CA ILE A 79 44.41 -9.64 20.46
C ILE A 79 43.30 -8.96 19.64
N GLY A 80 43.47 -8.81 18.33
CA GLY A 80 42.42 -8.35 17.42
C GLY A 80 41.26 -9.36 17.28
N VAL A 81 41.58 -10.65 17.13
CA VAL A 81 40.61 -11.75 17.12
C VAL A 81 39.92 -11.85 18.48
N ASP A 82 40.66 -11.85 19.58
CA ASP A 82 40.12 -11.90 20.94
C ASP A 82 39.17 -10.73 21.22
N LYS A 83 39.54 -9.50 20.81
CA LYS A 83 38.64 -8.33 20.90
C LYS A 83 37.38 -8.50 20.05
N SER A 84 37.49 -9.14 18.88
CA SER A 84 36.31 -9.42 18.03
C SER A 84 35.39 -10.47 18.68
N GLN A 85 35.95 -11.49 19.33
CA GLN A 85 35.21 -12.50 20.09
C GLN A 85 34.57 -11.89 21.35
N ILE A 86 35.31 -11.10 22.13
CA ILE A 86 34.76 -10.37 23.28
C ILE A 86 33.63 -9.43 22.84
N SER A 87 33.70 -8.86 21.64
CA SER A 87 32.62 -8.02 21.08
C SER A 87 31.38 -8.84 20.71
N THR A 88 31.54 -10.02 20.08
CA THR A 88 30.39 -10.89 19.75
C THR A 88 29.79 -11.54 21.01
N GLU A 89 30.61 -11.96 21.97
CA GLU A 89 30.17 -12.42 23.28
C GLU A 89 29.46 -11.32 24.08
N HIS A 90 29.96 -10.07 24.05
CA HIS A 90 29.24 -8.93 24.63
C HIS A 90 27.91 -8.68 23.92
N GLY A 91 27.85 -8.84 22.60
CA GLY A 91 26.62 -8.79 21.82
C GLY A 91 25.60 -9.86 22.25
N MET A 92 26.03 -11.12 22.36
CA MET A 92 25.19 -12.22 22.85
C MET A 92 24.74 -12.00 24.30
N LEU A 93 25.64 -11.54 25.17
CA LEU A 93 25.33 -11.16 26.55
C LEU A 93 24.34 -9.99 26.61
N LYS A 94 24.42 -9.03 25.68
CA LYS A 94 23.45 -7.92 25.58
C LYS A 94 22.08 -8.40 25.14
N VAL A 95 21.99 -9.31 24.17
CA VAL A 95 20.72 -9.97 23.79
C VAL A 95 20.15 -10.72 25.00
N ALA A 96 20.93 -11.59 25.65
CA ALA A 96 20.48 -12.31 26.84
C ALA A 96 20.11 -11.39 28.04
N GLN A 97 20.79 -10.25 28.21
CA GLN A 97 20.42 -9.22 29.18
C GLN A 97 19.09 -8.55 28.83
N ASN A 98 18.87 -8.23 27.55
CA ASN A 98 17.63 -7.64 27.05
C ASN A 98 16.47 -8.62 27.21
N ASP A 99 16.62 -9.87 26.77
CA ASP A 99 15.63 -10.94 26.90
C ASP A 99 15.27 -11.19 28.38
N ARG A 100 16.29 -11.29 29.26
CA ARG A 100 16.06 -11.39 30.70
C ARG A 100 15.36 -10.16 31.26
N SER A 101 15.60 -8.96 30.71
CA SER A 101 14.90 -7.75 31.13
C SER A 101 13.46 -7.69 30.65
N PHE A 102 13.18 -8.22 29.45
CA PHE A 102 11.86 -8.37 28.83
C PHE A 102 11.02 -9.40 29.59
N PHE A 103 11.53 -10.61 29.82
CA PHE A 103 10.84 -11.61 30.64
C PHE A 103 10.65 -11.13 32.09
N ARG A 104 11.60 -10.38 32.66
CA ARG A 104 11.41 -9.73 33.98
C ARG A 104 10.32 -8.65 33.93
N LEU A 105 10.16 -7.93 32.82
CA LEU A 105 9.07 -6.97 32.63
C LEU A 105 7.74 -7.71 32.53
N GLN A 106 7.61 -8.73 31.68
CA GLN A 106 6.41 -9.56 31.57
C GLN A 106 6.03 -10.23 32.91
N VAL A 107 6.99 -10.74 33.68
CA VAL A 107 6.73 -11.30 35.02
C VAL A 107 6.34 -10.21 36.03
N SER A 108 6.84 -8.98 35.87
CA SER A 108 6.41 -7.82 36.68
C SER A 108 4.99 -7.37 36.32
N GLU A 109 4.65 -7.40 35.04
CA GLU A 109 3.34 -7.06 34.48
C GLU A 109 2.29 -8.09 34.88
N ALA A 110 2.51 -9.38 34.62
CA ALA A 110 1.64 -10.47 35.09
C ALA A 110 1.47 -10.49 36.62
N ARG A 111 2.48 -10.04 37.40
CA ARG A 111 2.34 -9.84 38.86
C ARG A 111 1.50 -8.61 39.23
N LYS A 112 1.55 -7.52 38.45
CA LYS A 112 0.60 -6.40 38.61
C LYS A 112 -0.80 -6.85 38.27
N ASP A 113 -0.99 -7.53 37.13
CA ASP A 113 -2.29 -8.02 36.67
C ASP A 113 -2.90 -8.97 37.71
N HIS A 114 -2.13 -9.93 38.21
CA HIS A 114 -2.53 -10.77 39.34
C HIS A 114 -2.91 -9.92 40.55
N ALA A 115 -2.06 -8.98 40.97
CA ALA A 115 -2.33 -8.11 42.11
C ALA A 115 -3.42 -7.06 41.85
N GLU A 116 -3.90 -6.86 40.62
CA GLU A 116 -5.02 -5.98 40.27
C GLU A 116 -6.33 -6.76 40.14
N LEU A 117 -6.26 -8.02 39.71
CA LEU A 117 -7.33 -9.03 39.78
C LEU A 117 -7.61 -9.44 41.23
N GLU A 118 -6.59 -9.69 42.04
CA GLU A 118 -6.69 -9.97 43.48
C GLU A 118 -7.31 -8.78 44.22
N LYS A 119 -6.84 -7.55 43.94
CA LYS A 119 -7.51 -6.32 44.41
C LYS A 119 -8.89 -6.11 43.79
N HIS A 120 -9.21 -6.71 42.64
CA HIS A 120 -10.55 -6.66 42.04
C HIS A 120 -11.48 -7.62 42.78
N ASP A 121 -11.00 -8.79 43.18
CA ASP A 121 -11.75 -9.72 44.02
C ASP A 121 -11.92 -9.17 45.44
N ASP A 122 -10.88 -8.61 46.06
CA ASP A 122 -11.02 -7.85 47.33
C ASP A 122 -12.07 -6.74 47.24
N ARG A 123 -12.09 -6.00 46.11
CA ARG A 123 -13.12 -4.98 45.86
C ARG A 123 -14.48 -5.62 45.64
N ALA A 124 -14.60 -6.71 44.88
CA ALA A 124 -15.87 -7.38 44.61
C ALA A 124 -16.45 -8.05 45.86
N GLN A 125 -15.64 -8.77 46.64
CA GLN A 125 -15.99 -9.28 47.96
C GLN A 125 -16.30 -8.15 48.95
N GLY A 126 -15.51 -7.08 48.93
CA GLY A 126 -15.72 -5.90 49.79
C GLY A 126 -17.01 -5.16 49.45
N ASP A 127 -17.34 -5.02 48.17
CA ASP A 127 -18.58 -4.43 47.67
C ASP A 127 -19.76 -5.39 47.82
N MET A 128 -19.57 -6.70 47.77
CA MET A 128 -20.57 -7.71 48.15
C MET A 128 -20.88 -7.61 49.64
N LYS A 129 -19.87 -7.58 50.52
CA LYS A 129 -20.01 -7.36 51.96
C LYS A 129 -20.69 -6.01 52.27
N LYS A 130 -20.38 -4.95 51.50
CA LYS A 130 -21.11 -3.67 51.55
C LYS A 130 -22.53 -3.77 51.02
N LEU A 131 -22.81 -4.57 49.99
CA LEU A 131 -24.15 -4.77 49.43
C LEU A 131 -25.04 -5.54 50.42
N THR A 132 -24.56 -6.63 51.00
CA THR A 132 -25.22 -7.33 52.13
C THR A 132 -25.47 -6.37 53.28
N GLY A 133 -24.42 -5.69 53.76
CA GLY A 133 -24.53 -4.69 54.84
C GLY A 133 -25.36 -3.46 54.48
N ASN A 134 -25.55 -3.15 53.19
CA ASN A 134 -26.45 -2.10 52.72
C ASN A 134 -27.88 -2.61 52.62
N VAL A 135 -28.14 -3.87 52.23
CA VAL A 135 -29.47 -4.48 52.29
C VAL A 135 -29.96 -4.55 53.74
N GLU A 136 -29.07 -4.90 54.68
CA GLU A 136 -29.31 -4.79 56.12
C GLU A 136 -29.60 -3.33 56.53
N LYS A 137 -28.71 -2.38 56.22
CA LYS A 137 -28.90 -0.95 56.54
C LYS A 137 -30.07 -0.29 55.81
N TYR A 138 -30.53 -0.81 54.68
CA TYR A 138 -31.75 -0.36 54.01
C TYR A 138 -32.98 -0.96 54.70
N THR A 139 -32.93 -2.22 55.14
CA THR A 139 -33.96 -2.81 56.00
C THR A 139 -34.08 -2.06 57.33
N GLU A 140 -32.97 -1.58 57.90
CA GLU A 140 -32.96 -0.69 59.06
C GLU A 140 -33.37 0.75 58.74
N ARG A 141 -32.90 1.34 57.64
CA ARG A 141 -33.33 2.69 57.20
C ARG A 141 -34.80 2.74 56.81
N ILE A 142 -35.42 1.66 56.35
CA ILE A 142 -36.86 1.60 56.12
C ILE A 142 -37.63 1.61 57.45
N LYS A 143 -37.06 1.01 58.52
CA LYS A 143 -37.59 1.13 59.90
C LYS A 143 -37.34 2.54 60.47
N TRP A 144 -36.14 3.10 60.30
CA TRP A 144 -35.78 4.40 60.86
C TRP A 144 -36.41 5.58 60.12
N ALA A 145 -36.47 5.58 58.79
CA ALA A 145 -37.12 6.64 58.01
C ALA A 145 -38.63 6.71 58.26
N ARG A 146 -39.27 5.58 58.63
CA ARG A 146 -40.64 5.56 59.17
C ARG A 146 -40.79 6.38 60.45
N GLY A 147 -39.76 6.44 61.30
CA GLY A 147 -39.69 7.32 62.47
C GLY A 147 -39.24 8.75 62.14
N ALA A 148 -38.16 8.90 61.37
CA ALA A 148 -37.57 10.20 61.05
C ALA A 148 -38.49 11.10 60.21
N LEU A 149 -39.41 10.56 59.40
CA LEU A 149 -40.47 11.34 58.75
C LEU A 149 -41.43 12.04 59.74
N ILE A 150 -41.52 11.54 60.97
CA ILE A 150 -42.30 12.14 62.05
C ILE A 150 -41.53 13.35 62.64
N GLU A 151 -40.22 13.23 62.79
CA GLU A 151 -39.34 14.24 63.44
C GLU A 151 -38.86 15.35 62.48
N TRP A 152 -38.52 15.03 61.23
CA TRP A 152 -37.97 16.01 60.27
C TRP A 152 -38.98 17.09 59.83
N LYS A 153 -40.25 16.93 60.21
CA LYS A 153 -41.28 17.96 60.14
C LYS A 153 -41.00 19.19 61.03
N GLN A 154 -40.04 19.10 61.98
CA GLN A 154 -40.04 19.95 63.18
C GLN A 154 -38.83 20.90 63.39
N VAL A 155 -37.67 20.73 62.72
CA VAL A 155 -36.38 21.29 63.24
C VAL A 155 -35.55 22.17 62.28
N MET A 156 -35.84 22.24 60.98
CA MET A 156 -34.94 22.87 59.99
C MET A 156 -34.95 24.42 59.98
N GLY A 157 -34.25 25.09 60.90
CA GLY A 157 -34.15 26.57 60.90
C GLY A 157 -32.97 27.22 61.65
N SER A 158 -32.36 28.24 61.01
CA SER A 158 -31.32 29.16 61.52
C SER A 158 -29.92 28.58 61.81
N GLY A 159 -28.81 29.33 61.75
CA GLY A 159 -28.66 30.75 61.40
C GLY A 159 -27.20 31.21 61.44
N ASP A 160 -26.73 31.71 62.59
CA ASP A 160 -25.42 32.39 62.73
C ASP A 160 -24.16 31.53 62.55
N ALA A 161 -24.28 30.21 62.49
CA ALA A 161 -23.19 29.36 62.04
C ALA A 161 -22.70 29.75 60.63
N VAL A 162 -23.63 30.23 59.78
CA VAL A 162 -23.42 30.44 58.34
C VAL A 162 -22.29 31.43 58.03
N ASN A 163 -22.11 32.53 58.76
CA ASN A 163 -21.11 33.56 58.37
C ASN A 163 -19.66 33.14 58.65
N LYS A 164 -19.37 32.53 59.81
CA LYS A 164 -18.03 31.94 60.06
C LYS A 164 -17.78 30.72 59.17
N LEU A 165 -18.84 29.98 58.86
CA LEU A 165 -18.82 28.87 57.92
C LEU A 165 -18.53 29.33 56.48
N ILE A 166 -19.07 30.48 56.03
CA ILE A 166 -18.80 31.08 54.70
C ILE A 166 -17.31 31.40 54.53
N LEU A 167 -16.66 32.10 55.47
CA LEU A 167 -15.22 32.41 55.32
C LEU A 167 -14.34 31.15 55.34
N LYS A 168 -14.74 30.13 56.11
CA LYS A 168 -14.09 28.81 56.08
C LYS A 168 -14.36 28.07 54.75
N TYR A 169 -15.57 28.20 54.19
CA TYR A 169 -15.92 27.71 52.87
C TYR A 169 -15.11 28.41 51.78
N CYS A 170 -15.02 29.74 51.72
CA CYS A 170 -14.23 30.43 50.69
C CYS A 170 -12.77 29.92 50.58
N LYS A 171 -12.09 29.67 51.71
CA LYS A 171 -10.76 29.04 51.70
C LYS A 171 -10.80 27.55 51.35
N SER A 172 -11.77 26.81 51.88
CA SER A 172 -12.00 25.41 51.50
C SER A 172 -12.33 25.25 50.02
N ASP A 173 -12.99 26.23 49.41
CA ASP A 173 -13.50 26.24 48.04
C ASP A 173 -12.43 26.69 47.05
N ALA A 174 -11.52 27.59 47.45
CA ALA A 174 -10.28 27.83 46.70
C ALA A 174 -9.43 26.55 46.61
N SER A 175 -9.12 25.91 47.75
CA SER A 175 -8.36 24.64 47.76
C SER A 175 -9.10 23.48 47.07
N ARG A 176 -10.44 23.48 47.15
CA ARG A 176 -11.30 22.51 46.44
C ARG A 176 -11.34 22.81 44.95
N ALA A 177 -11.30 24.06 44.51
CA ALA A 177 -11.21 24.44 43.10
C ALA A 177 -9.87 24.01 42.49
N GLU A 178 -8.75 24.24 43.18
CA GLU A 178 -7.44 23.73 42.78
C GLU A 178 -7.41 22.19 42.72
N ALA A 179 -7.95 21.52 43.74
CA ALA A 179 -8.08 20.06 43.74
C ALA A 179 -9.03 19.53 42.65
N LEU A 180 -10.11 20.25 42.33
CA LEU A 180 -11.04 19.92 41.25
C LEU A 180 -10.44 20.18 39.87
N GLU A 181 -9.59 21.20 39.71
CA GLU A 181 -8.89 21.50 38.45
C GLU A 181 -7.73 20.52 38.22
N ALA A 182 -7.00 20.13 39.28
CA ALA A 182 -6.05 19.02 39.22
C ALA A 182 -6.76 17.69 38.88
N LYS A 183 -7.91 17.41 39.52
CA LYS A 183 -8.75 16.24 39.21
C LYS A 183 -9.33 16.32 37.80
N ARG A 184 -9.69 17.51 37.30
CA ARG A 184 -10.14 17.76 35.94
C ARG A 184 -9.05 17.39 34.94
N LYS A 185 -7.83 17.91 35.11
CA LYS A 185 -6.68 17.57 34.24
C LYS A 185 -6.35 16.08 34.27
N GLN A 186 -6.42 15.44 35.44
CA GLN A 186 -6.31 13.97 35.54
C GLN A 186 -7.45 13.25 34.82
N LEU A 187 -8.68 13.77 34.84
CA LEU A 187 -9.83 13.19 34.14
C LEU A 187 -9.74 13.44 32.63
N GLU A 188 -9.31 14.60 32.16
CA GLU A 188 -9.05 14.91 30.75
C GLU A 188 -7.97 13.99 30.19
N ASN A 189 -6.86 13.79 30.91
CA ASN A 189 -5.83 12.81 30.54
C ASN A 189 -6.36 11.37 30.53
N LYS A 190 -7.19 10.98 31.53
CA LYS A 190 -7.85 9.66 31.55
C LYS A 190 -8.87 9.49 30.43
N ILE A 191 -9.55 10.55 30.00
CA ILE A 191 -10.47 10.55 28.86
C ILE A 191 -9.70 10.44 27.54
N ALA A 192 -8.59 11.18 27.39
CA ALA A 192 -7.72 11.08 26.22
C ALA A 192 -7.11 9.67 26.09
N HIS A 193 -6.56 9.12 27.17
CA HIS A 193 -6.04 7.76 27.20
C HIS A 193 -7.13 6.71 26.94
N ARG A 194 -8.31 6.82 27.57
CA ARG A 194 -9.45 5.93 27.28
C ARG A 194 -9.97 6.05 25.85
N ARG A 195 -9.87 7.23 25.21
CA ARG A 195 -10.20 7.40 23.79
C ARG A 195 -9.17 6.71 22.89
N ALA A 196 -7.88 6.83 23.19
CA ALA A 196 -6.83 6.11 22.46
C ALA A 196 -7.03 4.58 22.58
N VAL A 197 -7.21 4.06 23.80
CA VAL A 197 -7.50 2.64 24.05
C VAL A 197 -8.81 2.18 23.40
N LEU A 198 -9.86 3.03 23.36
CA LEU A 198 -11.10 2.70 22.66
C LEU A 198 -10.92 2.65 21.13
N VAL A 199 -10.06 3.50 20.56
CA VAL A 199 -9.74 3.48 19.13
C VAL A 199 -8.94 2.23 18.79
N THR A 200 -7.88 1.89 19.54
CA THR A 200 -7.09 0.67 19.27
C THR A 200 -7.93 -0.59 19.46
N LEU A 201 -8.74 -0.69 20.52
CA LEU A 201 -9.66 -1.82 20.72
C LEU A 201 -10.75 -1.90 19.62
N TYR A 202 -11.17 -0.77 19.05
CA TYR A 202 -12.11 -0.75 17.92
C TYR A 202 -11.45 -1.18 16.60
N GLU A 203 -10.19 -0.78 16.37
CA GLU A 203 -9.39 -1.20 15.23
C GLU A 203 -9.05 -2.70 15.30
N GLU A 204 -8.65 -3.20 16.48
CA GLU A 204 -8.48 -4.62 16.79
C GLU A 204 -9.79 -5.39 16.57
N TYR A 205 -10.90 -4.94 17.14
CA TYR A 205 -12.23 -5.54 16.94
C TYR A 205 -12.60 -5.58 15.45
N LYS A 206 -12.38 -4.50 14.69
CA LYS A 206 -12.66 -4.45 13.25
C LYS A 206 -11.76 -5.40 12.45
N SER A 207 -10.50 -5.56 12.84
CA SER A 207 -9.59 -6.53 12.24
C SER A 207 -10.06 -7.97 12.50
N LEU A 208 -10.51 -8.27 13.72
CA LEU A 208 -11.06 -9.58 14.10
C LEU A 208 -12.39 -9.86 13.40
N GLU A 209 -13.28 -8.88 13.28
CA GLU A 209 -14.53 -8.97 12.53
C GLU A 209 -14.26 -9.26 11.04
N GLN A 210 -13.26 -8.60 10.42
CA GLN A 210 -12.84 -8.86 9.04
C GLN A 210 -12.22 -10.25 8.86
N VAL A 211 -11.43 -10.74 9.84
CA VAL A 211 -10.88 -12.10 9.84
C VAL A 211 -11.98 -13.14 10.04
N LEU A 212 -12.96 -12.89 10.90
CA LEU A 212 -14.14 -13.75 11.09
C LEU A 212 -15.02 -13.79 9.84
N GLU A 213 -15.24 -12.67 9.16
CA GLU A 213 -15.97 -12.64 7.90
C GLU A 213 -15.21 -13.41 6.81
N ARG A 214 -13.90 -13.17 6.65
CA ARG A 214 -13.07 -13.85 5.64
C ARG A 214 -12.94 -15.36 5.90
N THR A 215 -12.79 -15.79 7.15
CA THR A 215 -12.83 -17.22 7.50
C THR A 215 -14.23 -17.81 7.30
N SER A 216 -15.30 -17.08 7.60
CA SER A 216 -16.68 -17.50 7.28
C SER A 216 -16.93 -17.65 5.78
N GLN A 217 -16.35 -16.77 4.95
CA GLN A 217 -16.36 -16.89 3.48
C GLN A 217 -15.62 -18.17 3.03
N LEU A 218 -14.41 -18.42 3.56
CA LEU A 218 -13.64 -19.64 3.27
C LEU A 218 -14.36 -20.92 3.73
N PHE A 219 -15.03 -20.91 4.89
CA PHE A 219 -15.86 -22.05 5.33
C PHE A 219 -17.06 -22.28 4.40
N ARG A 220 -17.74 -21.23 3.94
CA ARG A 220 -18.83 -21.36 2.94
C ARG A 220 -18.31 -21.93 1.62
N GLN A 221 -17.14 -21.47 1.15
CA GLN A 221 -16.48 -21.99 -0.05
C GLN A 221 -16.12 -23.48 0.12
N ALA A 222 -15.42 -23.86 1.19
CA ALA A 222 -15.05 -25.25 1.45
C ALA A 222 -16.28 -26.17 1.61
N HIS A 223 -17.38 -25.68 2.18
CA HIS A 223 -18.66 -26.41 2.22
C HIS A 223 -19.32 -26.53 0.84
N TYR A 224 -19.20 -25.52 -0.02
CA TYR A 224 -19.68 -25.60 -1.41
C TYR A 224 -18.86 -26.61 -2.21
N GLU A 225 -17.53 -26.52 -2.17
CA GLU A 225 -16.59 -27.45 -2.82
C GLU A 225 -16.80 -28.89 -2.33
N ARG A 226 -16.97 -29.11 -1.01
CA ARG A 226 -17.33 -30.43 -0.46
C ARG A 226 -18.68 -30.93 -0.99
N ARG A 227 -19.72 -30.08 -1.07
CA ARG A 227 -21.03 -30.47 -1.62
C ARG A 227 -20.93 -30.82 -3.10
N HIS A 228 -20.20 -30.03 -3.88
CA HIS A 228 -19.94 -30.27 -5.29
C HIS A 228 -19.19 -31.59 -5.50
N LEU A 229 -18.13 -31.86 -4.72
CA LEU A 229 -17.38 -33.12 -4.79
C LEU A 229 -18.22 -34.33 -4.38
N VAL A 230 -19.09 -34.19 -3.37
CA VAL A 230 -20.05 -35.25 -3.00
C VAL A 230 -21.10 -35.46 -4.10
N GLN A 231 -21.50 -34.41 -4.81
CA GLN A 231 -22.46 -34.50 -5.92
C GLN A 231 -21.83 -35.18 -7.14
N THR A 232 -20.64 -34.77 -7.58
CA THR A 232 -19.94 -35.44 -8.69
C THR A 232 -19.54 -36.88 -8.34
N TRP A 233 -19.24 -37.16 -7.07
CA TRP A 233 -19.03 -38.55 -6.60
C TRP A 233 -20.31 -39.38 -6.66
N LYS A 234 -21.47 -38.84 -6.25
CA LYS A 234 -22.77 -39.51 -6.43
C LYS A 234 -23.09 -39.75 -7.90
N GLU A 235 -22.80 -38.79 -8.77
CA GLU A 235 -23.01 -38.92 -10.22
C GLU A 235 -22.10 -40.01 -10.82
N ALA A 236 -20.83 -40.06 -10.42
CA ALA A 236 -19.91 -41.14 -10.79
C ALA A 236 -20.38 -42.52 -10.30
N VAL A 237 -20.85 -42.62 -9.05
CA VAL A 237 -21.43 -43.86 -8.48
C VAL A 237 -22.72 -44.25 -9.21
N ASN A 238 -23.59 -43.30 -9.55
CA ASN A 238 -24.80 -43.54 -10.33
C ASN A 238 -24.47 -44.05 -11.74
N HIS A 239 -23.48 -43.46 -12.42
CA HIS A 239 -23.00 -43.95 -13.71
C HIS A 239 -22.32 -45.32 -13.62
N MET A 240 -21.62 -45.63 -12.52
CA MET A 240 -21.06 -46.95 -12.27
C MET A 240 -22.18 -48.00 -12.08
N ASN A 241 -23.15 -47.72 -11.22
CA ASN A 241 -24.32 -48.59 -11.01
C ASN A 241 -25.16 -48.77 -12.28
N GLN A 242 -25.30 -47.71 -13.09
CA GLN A 242 -25.97 -47.79 -14.39
C GLN A 242 -25.19 -48.66 -15.39
N ARG A 243 -23.85 -48.53 -15.42
CA ARG A 243 -23.00 -49.42 -16.23
C ARG A 243 -23.10 -50.87 -15.77
N GLU A 244 -23.11 -51.13 -14.47
CA GLU A 244 -23.25 -52.48 -13.93
C GLU A 244 -24.64 -53.08 -14.20
N GLY A 245 -25.70 -52.27 -14.14
CA GLY A 245 -27.05 -52.67 -14.57
C GLY A 245 -27.12 -52.98 -16.06
N ASN A 246 -26.46 -52.17 -16.90
CA ASN A 246 -26.36 -52.42 -18.34
C ASN A 246 -25.53 -53.69 -18.64
N ILE A 247 -24.44 -53.92 -17.91
CA ILE A 247 -23.63 -55.16 -18.02
C ILE A 247 -24.50 -56.36 -17.68
N LYS A 248 -25.24 -56.33 -16.57
CA LYS A 248 -26.16 -57.41 -16.18
C LYS A 248 -27.30 -57.66 -17.17
N SER A 249 -27.80 -56.61 -17.84
CA SER A 249 -28.73 -56.77 -18.96
C SER A 249 -28.05 -57.49 -20.12
N VAL A 250 -26.85 -57.06 -20.52
CA VAL A 250 -26.08 -57.67 -21.63
C VAL A 250 -25.64 -59.10 -21.31
N GLU A 251 -25.34 -59.43 -20.05
CA GLU A 251 -25.09 -60.81 -19.60
C GLU A 251 -26.33 -61.69 -19.80
N VAL A 252 -27.53 -61.21 -19.40
CA VAL A 252 -28.80 -61.91 -19.65
C VAL A 252 -29.12 -62.01 -21.15
N ASP A 253 -28.86 -60.96 -21.93
CA ASP A 253 -29.04 -60.98 -23.40
C ASP A 253 -28.07 -61.97 -24.08
N ILE A 254 -26.85 -62.13 -23.55
CA ILE A 254 -25.86 -63.12 -24.02
C ILE A 254 -26.28 -64.54 -23.65
N ASP A 255 -26.78 -64.77 -22.43
CA ASP A 255 -27.25 -66.09 -22.00
C ASP A 255 -28.52 -66.51 -22.75
N GLY A 256 -29.47 -65.59 -22.97
CA GLY A 256 -30.61 -65.84 -23.87
C GLY A 256 -30.18 -66.11 -25.31
N ALA A 257 -29.13 -65.44 -25.82
CA ALA A 257 -28.56 -65.75 -27.13
C ALA A 257 -27.86 -67.13 -27.17
N ARG A 258 -27.26 -67.59 -26.06
CA ARG A 258 -26.73 -68.96 -25.93
C ARG A 258 -27.85 -69.99 -25.97
N GLU A 259 -28.90 -69.83 -25.16
CA GLU A 259 -30.08 -70.72 -25.16
C GLU A 259 -30.71 -70.82 -26.57
N ILE A 260 -30.85 -69.69 -27.28
CA ILE A 260 -31.33 -69.66 -28.67
C ILE A 260 -30.36 -70.38 -29.62
N THR A 261 -29.05 -70.25 -29.42
CA THR A 261 -28.04 -70.94 -30.23
C THR A 261 -28.07 -72.45 -29.99
N GLU A 262 -28.20 -72.90 -28.74
CA GLU A 262 -28.33 -74.32 -28.39
C GLU A 262 -29.63 -74.92 -28.94
N MET A 263 -30.76 -74.21 -28.84
CA MET A 263 -32.01 -74.63 -29.49
C MET A 263 -31.88 -74.72 -31.01
N LEU A 264 -31.25 -73.74 -31.68
CA LEU A 264 -31.04 -73.78 -33.12
C LEU A 264 -30.07 -74.89 -33.54
N GLN A 265 -29.08 -75.21 -32.71
CA GLN A 265 -28.17 -76.32 -32.94
C GLN A 265 -28.86 -77.68 -32.77
N ALA A 266 -29.80 -77.81 -31.82
CA ALA A 266 -30.66 -78.98 -31.68
C ALA A 266 -31.66 -79.13 -32.85
N ASP A 267 -32.35 -78.05 -33.24
CA ASP A 267 -33.24 -78.02 -34.42
C ASP A 267 -32.46 -78.40 -35.71
N LEU A 268 -31.21 -77.93 -35.84
CA LEU A 268 -30.32 -78.28 -36.96
C LEU A 268 -29.91 -79.76 -36.92
N GLN A 269 -29.52 -80.28 -35.75
CA GLN A 269 -29.15 -81.70 -35.62
C GLN A 269 -30.33 -82.62 -35.91
N ALA A 270 -31.54 -82.30 -35.42
CA ALA A 270 -32.75 -83.04 -35.75
C ALA A 270 -33.08 -82.99 -37.26
N GLN A 271 -32.82 -81.87 -37.94
CA GLN A 271 -32.96 -81.77 -39.39
C GLN A 271 -31.91 -82.60 -40.16
N VAL A 272 -30.68 -82.69 -39.66
CA VAL A 272 -29.63 -83.58 -40.23
C VAL A 272 -30.03 -85.05 -40.05
N GLU A 273 -30.43 -85.47 -38.85
CA GLU A 273 -30.87 -86.84 -38.56
C GLU A 273 -32.10 -87.23 -39.40
N PHE A 274 -33.06 -86.31 -39.58
CA PHE A 274 -34.19 -86.50 -40.49
C PHE A 274 -33.77 -86.60 -41.96
N LEU A 275 -32.84 -85.75 -42.41
CA LEU A 275 -32.34 -85.76 -43.80
C LEU A 275 -31.59 -87.06 -44.10
N GLU A 276 -30.75 -87.55 -43.20
CA GLU A 276 -30.15 -88.89 -43.32
C GLU A 276 -31.22 -89.99 -43.36
N HIS A 277 -32.26 -89.91 -42.52
CA HIS A 277 -33.35 -90.88 -42.55
C HIS A 277 -34.07 -90.87 -43.91
N GLN A 278 -34.31 -89.70 -44.52
CA GLN A 278 -34.92 -89.63 -45.85
C GLN A 278 -33.96 -90.11 -46.96
N GLN A 279 -32.66 -89.89 -46.83
CA GLN A 279 -31.67 -90.46 -47.75
C GLN A 279 -31.65 -92.00 -47.68
N ARG A 280 -31.65 -92.57 -46.47
CA ARG A 280 -31.72 -94.04 -46.26
C ARG A 280 -33.02 -94.63 -46.82
N ASN A 281 -34.16 -93.99 -46.57
CA ASN A 281 -35.47 -94.38 -47.10
C ASN A 281 -35.52 -94.31 -48.64
N ASN A 282 -35.02 -93.23 -49.24
CA ASN A 282 -34.93 -93.11 -50.70
C ASN A 282 -34.04 -94.21 -51.31
N HIS A 283 -32.91 -94.54 -50.68
CA HIS A 283 -32.04 -95.61 -51.13
C HIS A 283 -32.70 -97.00 -51.06
N GLU A 284 -33.49 -97.27 -50.00
CA GLU A 284 -34.29 -98.50 -49.90
C GLU A 284 -35.39 -98.57 -50.99
N ILE A 285 -36.01 -97.43 -51.31
CA ILE A 285 -36.97 -97.31 -52.42
C ILE A 285 -36.28 -97.51 -53.78
N GLU A 286 -35.08 -96.97 -54.00
CA GLU A 286 -34.28 -97.20 -55.22
C GLU A 286 -33.92 -98.67 -55.41
N LEU A 287 -33.45 -99.34 -54.35
CA LEU A 287 -33.21 -100.79 -54.35
C LEU A 287 -34.48 -101.56 -54.69
N ARG A 288 -35.63 -101.16 -54.12
CA ARG A 288 -36.92 -101.81 -54.38
C ARG A 288 -37.44 -101.58 -55.81
N ILE A 289 -37.15 -100.42 -56.41
CA ILE A 289 -37.38 -100.15 -57.83
C ILE A 289 -36.45 -101.02 -58.70
N GLY A 290 -35.22 -101.29 -58.24
CA GLY A 290 -34.30 -102.25 -58.85
C GLY A 290 -34.89 -103.67 -58.92
N ASP A 291 -35.33 -104.21 -57.78
CA ASP A 291 -36.03 -105.51 -57.69
C ASP A 291 -37.20 -105.60 -58.68
N LEU A 292 -38.07 -104.58 -58.68
CA LEU A 292 -39.28 -104.55 -59.51
C LEU A 292 -38.95 -104.46 -61.01
N ASN A 293 -37.89 -103.75 -61.39
CA ASN A 293 -37.43 -103.72 -62.79
C ASN A 293 -36.87 -105.07 -63.24
N VAL A 294 -36.22 -105.82 -62.35
CA VAL A 294 -35.77 -107.20 -62.62
C VAL A 294 -36.97 -108.15 -62.77
N GLU A 295 -37.98 -108.06 -61.90
CA GLU A 295 -39.24 -108.82 -62.03
C GLU A 295 -39.98 -108.52 -63.34
N VAL A 296 -40.17 -107.23 -63.68
CA VAL A 296 -40.80 -106.80 -64.95
C VAL A 296 -40.01 -107.32 -66.16
N SER A 297 -38.68 -107.37 -66.08
CA SER A 297 -37.84 -107.91 -67.16
C SER A 297 -38.00 -109.43 -67.33
N LYS A 298 -38.09 -110.19 -66.22
CA LYS A 298 -38.43 -111.63 -66.28
C LYS A 298 -39.81 -111.86 -66.91
N LEU A 299 -40.81 -111.07 -66.51
CA LEU A 299 -42.19 -111.19 -67.01
C LEU A 299 -42.29 -110.84 -68.51
N ARG A 300 -41.57 -109.81 -68.98
CA ARG A 300 -41.46 -109.48 -70.41
C ARG A 300 -40.86 -110.65 -71.21
N ASN A 301 -39.73 -111.20 -70.77
CA ASN A 301 -39.10 -112.34 -71.43
C ASN A 301 -40.01 -113.59 -71.45
N ARG A 302 -40.76 -113.82 -70.37
CA ARG A 302 -41.74 -114.91 -70.27
C ARG A 302 -42.91 -114.74 -71.26
N LEU A 303 -43.36 -113.50 -71.49
CA LEU A 303 -44.43 -113.17 -72.42
C LEU A 303 -44.00 -113.35 -73.88
N THR A 304 -42.78 -112.92 -74.25
CA THR A 304 -42.22 -113.16 -75.60
C THR A 304 -42.15 -114.65 -75.92
N ALA A 305 -41.58 -115.47 -75.02
CA ALA A 305 -41.49 -116.91 -75.21
C ALA A 305 -42.86 -117.61 -75.33
N LEU A 306 -43.91 -117.07 -74.71
CA LEU A 306 -45.29 -117.56 -74.87
C LEU A 306 -45.87 -117.20 -76.25
N ASN A 307 -45.65 -115.96 -76.71
CA ASN A 307 -46.07 -115.50 -78.04
C ASN A 307 -45.49 -116.38 -79.16
N ASP A 308 -44.20 -116.69 -79.09
CA ASP A 308 -43.51 -117.47 -80.12
C ASP A 308 -44.05 -118.92 -80.19
N SER A 309 -44.41 -119.49 -79.03
CA SER A 309 -45.10 -120.78 -78.95
C SER A 309 -46.49 -120.77 -79.61
N VAL A 310 -47.25 -119.68 -79.45
CA VAL A 310 -48.56 -119.50 -80.10
C VAL A 310 -48.41 -119.37 -81.63
N GLN A 311 -47.37 -118.69 -82.12
CA GLN A 311 -47.11 -118.60 -83.57
C GLN A 311 -46.78 -119.98 -84.17
N LEU A 312 -45.95 -120.80 -83.49
CA LEU A 312 -45.66 -122.17 -83.91
C LEU A 312 -46.93 -123.03 -84.04
N LYS A 313 -47.82 -123.00 -83.03
CA LYS A 313 -49.09 -123.74 -83.09
C LYS A 313 -50.09 -123.21 -84.12
N THR A 314 -50.04 -121.91 -84.42
CA THR A 314 -50.83 -121.31 -85.51
C THR A 314 -50.39 -121.88 -86.87
N ASN A 315 -49.08 -122.11 -87.08
CA ASN A 315 -48.55 -122.67 -88.32
C ASN A 315 -48.93 -124.16 -88.51
N GLU A 316 -48.86 -124.97 -87.45
CA GLU A 316 -49.32 -126.38 -87.46
C GLU A 316 -50.80 -126.50 -87.92
N TYR A 317 -51.67 -125.64 -87.39
CA TYR A 317 -53.09 -125.59 -87.75
C TYR A 317 -53.34 -125.25 -89.23
N GLN A 318 -52.55 -124.34 -89.82
CA GLN A 318 -52.71 -123.99 -91.23
C GLN A 318 -52.34 -125.14 -92.19
N ILE A 319 -51.36 -125.98 -91.81
CA ILE A 319 -50.93 -127.13 -92.60
C ILE A 319 -52.02 -128.22 -92.60
N THR A 320 -52.55 -128.57 -91.44
CA THR A 320 -53.61 -129.61 -91.33
C THR A 320 -54.88 -129.19 -92.06
N ARG A 321 -55.30 -127.91 -91.95
CA ARG A 321 -56.44 -127.35 -92.68
C ARG A 321 -56.32 -127.50 -94.21
N LYS A 322 -55.13 -127.28 -94.78
CA LYS A 322 -54.89 -127.45 -96.24
C LYS A 322 -55.03 -128.91 -96.70
N SER A 323 -54.65 -129.88 -95.85
CA SER A 323 -54.78 -131.31 -96.16
C SER A 323 -56.26 -131.72 -96.29
N VAL A 324 -57.10 -131.32 -95.33
CA VAL A 324 -58.55 -131.64 -95.31
C VAL A 324 -59.28 -131.11 -96.55
N GLN A 325 -58.94 -129.89 -96.99
CA GLN A 325 -59.53 -129.28 -98.20
C GLN A 325 -59.33 -130.15 -99.46
N ASN A 326 -58.16 -130.77 -99.60
CA ASN A 326 -57.83 -131.58 -100.78
C ASN A 326 -58.60 -132.91 -100.83
N LEU A 327 -58.87 -133.55 -99.68
CA LEU A 327 -59.73 -134.74 -99.64
C LEU A 327 -61.19 -134.41 -100.02
N SER A 328 -61.72 -133.28 -99.53
CA SER A 328 -63.09 -132.84 -99.82
C SER A 328 -63.34 -132.69 -101.33
N ASN A 329 -62.40 -132.05 -102.03
CA ASN A 329 -62.46 -131.87 -103.48
C ASN A 329 -62.46 -133.22 -104.25
N LYS A 330 -61.71 -134.22 -103.77
CA LYS A 330 -61.66 -135.56 -104.37
C LYS A 330 -63.01 -136.29 -104.25
N LEU A 331 -63.67 -136.19 -103.08
CA LEU A 331 -64.97 -136.79 -102.81
C LEU A 331 -66.09 -136.21 -103.70
N SER A 332 -66.05 -134.90 -103.94
CA SER A 332 -67.00 -134.20 -104.82
C SER A 332 -67.00 -134.76 -106.25
N SER A 333 -65.82 -134.99 -106.83
CA SER A 333 -65.67 -135.54 -108.20
C SER A 333 -66.27 -136.95 -108.37
N MET A 334 -66.30 -137.76 -107.31
CA MET A 334 -66.91 -139.10 -107.34
C MET A 334 -68.44 -139.04 -107.30
N ARG A 335 -69.03 -138.13 -106.50
CA ARG A 335 -70.48 -137.98 -106.38
C ARG A 335 -71.15 -137.57 -107.70
N ASN A 336 -70.52 -136.66 -108.46
CA ASN A 336 -71.09 -136.20 -109.73
C ASN A 336 -71.13 -137.28 -110.82
N ARG A 337 -70.21 -138.25 -110.84
CA ARG A 337 -70.27 -139.39 -111.78
C ARG A 337 -71.46 -140.31 -111.49
N ASN A 338 -71.66 -140.65 -110.21
CA ASN A 338 -72.74 -141.55 -109.80
C ASN A 338 -74.14 -140.96 -110.08
N ARG A 339 -74.28 -139.63 -109.95
CA ARG A 339 -75.53 -138.92 -110.27
C ARG A 339 -75.93 -139.00 -111.75
N HIS A 340 -74.99 -139.25 -112.66
CA HIS A 340 -75.27 -139.24 -114.10
C HIS A 340 -75.88 -140.56 -114.61
N ALA A 341 -75.45 -141.70 -114.05
CA ALA A 341 -75.99 -143.03 -114.41
C ALA A 341 -77.44 -143.22 -113.94
N LEU A 342 -77.76 -142.71 -112.75
CA LEU A 342 -79.11 -142.69 -112.15
C LEU A 342 -80.16 -141.91 -112.98
N MET A 343 -79.74 -141.17 -114.01
CA MET A 343 -80.62 -140.33 -114.81
C MET A 343 -81.11 -141.02 -116.10
N GLU A 344 -80.30 -141.94 -116.65
CA GLU A 344 -80.64 -142.70 -117.88
C GLU A 344 -81.64 -143.84 -117.60
N GLU A 345 -81.60 -144.42 -116.40
CA GLU A 345 -82.51 -145.48 -115.94
C GLU A 345 -83.97 -144.99 -115.90
N GLY A 346 -84.20 -143.85 -115.25
CA GLY A 346 -85.53 -143.24 -115.07
C GLY A 346 -86.15 -142.64 -116.33
N GLU A 347 -85.55 -142.77 -117.51
CA GLU A 347 -86.16 -142.42 -118.80
C GLU A 347 -86.75 -143.63 -119.53
N LYS A 348 -86.30 -144.85 -119.21
CA LYS A 348 -86.85 -146.10 -119.77
C LYS A 348 -88.22 -146.46 -119.15
N GLU A 349 -88.35 -146.32 -117.82
CA GLU A 349 -89.59 -146.68 -117.10
C GLU A 349 -90.82 -145.89 -117.57
N LYS A 350 -90.63 -144.60 -117.88
CA LYS A 350 -91.69 -143.67 -118.30
C LYS A 350 -92.39 -144.10 -119.59
N GLN A 351 -91.71 -144.84 -120.48
CA GLN A 351 -92.26 -145.30 -121.75
C GLN A 351 -93.19 -146.52 -121.60
N ILE A 352 -93.14 -147.23 -120.47
CA ILE A 352 -94.02 -148.37 -120.19
C ILE A 352 -95.31 -147.91 -119.49
N HIS A 353 -95.20 -146.95 -118.56
CA HIS A 353 -96.36 -146.42 -117.82
C HIS A 353 -97.41 -145.72 -118.70
N ALA A 354 -97.01 -145.11 -119.83
CA ALA A 354 -97.93 -144.42 -120.73
C ALA A 354 -98.99 -145.36 -121.33
N ASN A 355 -98.56 -146.53 -121.82
CA ASN A 355 -99.40 -147.46 -122.59
C ASN A 355 -100.47 -148.20 -121.76
N LEU A 356 -100.44 -148.09 -120.43
CA LEU A 356 -101.43 -148.71 -119.53
C LEU A 356 -102.53 -147.73 -119.09
N SER A 357 -102.29 -146.42 -119.16
CA SER A 357 -103.20 -145.42 -118.59
C SER A 357 -104.38 -145.01 -119.50
N GLU A 358 -104.36 -145.38 -120.78
CA GLU A 358 -105.37 -144.93 -121.74
C GLU A 358 -106.67 -145.77 -121.75
N LEU A 359 -106.69 -146.94 -121.10
CA LEU A 359 -107.87 -147.83 -121.07
C LEU A 359 -108.67 -147.84 -119.75
N GLU A 360 -108.19 -147.17 -118.68
CA GLU A 360 -109.05 -146.72 -117.57
C GLU A 360 -109.66 -145.32 -117.83
N LEU A 361 -109.82 -145.00 -119.12
CA LEU A 361 -110.94 -144.23 -119.63
C LEU A 361 -112.24 -144.53 -118.86
N LEU A 362 -113.05 -143.49 -118.68
CA LEU A 362 -114.52 -143.61 -118.55
C LEU A 362 -115.07 -144.40 -117.36
N ARG A 363 -114.35 -144.45 -116.23
CA ARG A 363 -115.05 -144.45 -114.93
C ARG A 363 -115.39 -143.01 -114.53
N ASP A 364 -114.63 -142.37 -113.66
CA ASP A 364 -115.10 -141.17 -112.96
C ASP A 364 -114.68 -139.84 -113.61
N LYS A 365 -115.35 -139.52 -114.73
CA LYS A 365 -115.57 -138.11 -115.14
C LYS A 365 -116.60 -137.44 -114.20
N LEU A 366 -116.31 -137.36 -112.90
CA LEU A 366 -117.22 -136.75 -111.92
C LEU A 366 -116.52 -135.98 -110.77
N ASP A 367 -115.29 -135.49 -110.99
CA ASP A 367 -114.85 -134.21 -110.38
C ASP A 367 -113.69 -133.51 -111.14
N ASN A 368 -113.68 -133.68 -112.46
CA ASN A 368 -113.13 -132.65 -113.35
C ASN A 368 -114.19 -131.51 -113.40
N PHE A 369 -113.89 -130.21 -113.28
CA PHE A 369 -112.63 -129.49 -113.54
C PHE A 369 -112.51 -128.20 -112.70
N ARG A 370 -111.28 -127.80 -112.34
CA ARG A 370 -110.58 -126.64 -112.98
C ARG A 370 -109.14 -126.36 -112.48
N ASN A 371 -108.21 -127.00 -113.19
CA ASN A 371 -107.04 -126.39 -113.85
C ASN A 371 -105.88 -125.74 -113.04
N LYS A 372 -104.70 -126.34 -113.23
CA LYS A 372 -103.36 -125.70 -113.29
C LYS A 372 -103.28 -124.79 -114.56
N SER A 373 -102.27 -123.98 -114.87
CA SER A 373 -100.81 -124.19 -114.81
C SER A 373 -100.04 -122.88 -115.07
N LEU A 374 -98.71 -122.89 -114.87
CA LEU A 374 -97.79 -121.83 -115.29
C LEU A 374 -97.46 -121.88 -116.80
N CYS A 375 -96.87 -120.76 -117.25
CA CYS A 375 -95.87 -120.60 -118.33
C CYS A 375 -96.35 -120.24 -119.75
N ALA A 376 -96.15 -118.96 -120.10
CA ALA A 376 -95.68 -118.52 -121.41
C ALA A 376 -94.94 -117.17 -121.25
N GLN A 377 -93.77 -117.01 -121.85
CA GLN A 377 -92.84 -115.89 -121.61
C GLN A 377 -92.86 -114.87 -122.76
N GLU A 378 -92.75 -113.57 -122.41
CA GLU A 378 -92.31 -112.46 -123.25
C GLU A 378 -92.76 -112.40 -124.73
N ARG A 379 -94.01 -111.96 -124.96
CA ARG A 379 -94.36 -111.28 -126.24
C ARG A 379 -95.48 -110.23 -126.22
N LEU A 380 -96.19 -110.04 -125.10
CA LEU A 380 -97.26 -109.04 -124.95
C LEU A 380 -96.83 -107.75 -124.21
N ARG A 381 -95.52 -107.55 -124.01
CA ARG A 381 -94.95 -106.42 -123.23
C ARG A 381 -94.91 -105.07 -123.99
N GLN A 382 -95.83 -104.87 -124.95
CA GLN A 382 -95.88 -103.69 -125.84
C GLN A 382 -97.32 -103.24 -126.20
N LEU A 383 -98.36 -103.76 -125.52
CA LEU A 383 -99.76 -103.38 -125.76
C LEU A 383 -100.50 -102.83 -124.52
N ASN A 384 -100.10 -103.18 -123.30
CA ASN A 384 -100.72 -102.64 -122.08
C ASN A 384 -100.27 -101.20 -121.74
N GLU A 385 -99.20 -100.70 -122.39
CA GLU A 385 -98.58 -99.39 -122.14
C GLU A 385 -99.53 -98.21 -122.45
N ILE A 386 -100.63 -98.46 -123.17
CA ILE A 386 -101.66 -97.47 -123.51
C ILE A 386 -102.76 -97.40 -122.42
N VAL A 387 -103.13 -98.53 -121.81
CA VAL A 387 -104.17 -98.59 -120.76
C VAL A 387 -103.74 -97.86 -119.48
N GLU A 388 -102.43 -97.88 -119.19
CA GLU A 388 -101.82 -97.20 -118.05
C GLU A 388 -101.88 -95.65 -118.14
N SER A 389 -102.48 -95.08 -119.19
CA SER A 389 -102.65 -93.63 -119.36
C SER A 389 -103.97 -93.10 -118.78
N GLU A 390 -105.07 -93.84 -118.88
CA GLU A 390 -106.38 -93.40 -118.36
C GLU A 390 -106.47 -93.54 -116.83
N GLU A 391 -105.85 -94.57 -116.26
CA GLU A 391 -105.76 -94.75 -114.80
C GLU A 391 -105.01 -93.62 -114.07
N LYS A 392 -104.29 -92.75 -114.79
CA LYS A 392 -103.59 -91.59 -114.23
C LYS A 392 -104.50 -90.36 -114.06
N GLN A 393 -105.63 -90.29 -114.77
CA GLN A 393 -106.57 -89.17 -114.63
C GLN A 393 -107.52 -89.32 -113.44
N ILE A 394 -107.98 -90.55 -113.13
CA ILE A 394 -108.85 -90.83 -111.98
C ILE A 394 -108.12 -90.47 -110.66
N ARG A 395 -106.86 -90.91 -110.51
CA ARG A 395 -106.02 -90.65 -109.34
C ARG A 395 -105.77 -89.17 -109.04
N ALA A 396 -105.92 -88.28 -110.03
CA ALA A 396 -105.79 -86.84 -109.83
C ALA A 396 -107.00 -86.20 -109.12
N MET A 397 -108.21 -86.74 -109.34
CA MET A 397 -109.43 -86.25 -108.70
C MET A 397 -109.54 -86.72 -107.23
N GLU A 398 -109.05 -87.92 -106.93
CA GLU A 398 -109.00 -88.47 -105.57
C GLU A 398 -108.11 -87.61 -104.66
N ALA A 399 -106.92 -87.23 -105.14
CA ALA A 399 -105.93 -86.46 -104.38
C ALA A 399 -106.44 -85.10 -103.83
N GLU A 400 -107.19 -84.31 -104.63
CA GLU A 400 -107.63 -82.98 -104.16
C GLU A 400 -108.82 -83.07 -103.18
N THR A 401 -109.63 -84.14 -103.25
CA THR A 401 -110.67 -84.39 -102.23
C THR A 401 -110.07 -84.82 -100.89
N GLU A 402 -109.00 -85.63 -100.90
CA GLU A 402 -108.24 -86.01 -99.72
C GLU A 402 -107.52 -84.79 -99.09
N ARG A 403 -107.03 -83.86 -99.93
CA ARG A 403 -106.41 -82.61 -99.50
C ARG A 403 -107.37 -81.68 -98.74
N LEU A 404 -108.60 -81.53 -99.20
CA LEU A 404 -109.63 -80.73 -98.50
C LEU A 404 -110.15 -81.41 -97.23
N SER A 405 -110.38 -82.72 -97.27
CA SER A 405 -110.78 -83.52 -96.09
C SER A 405 -109.77 -83.38 -94.94
N THR A 406 -108.48 -83.57 -95.24
CA THR A 406 -107.44 -83.46 -94.22
C THR A 406 -107.23 -82.02 -93.70
N ALA A 407 -107.60 -80.98 -94.45
CA ALA A 407 -107.51 -79.60 -93.97
C ALA A 407 -108.55 -79.31 -92.86
N LEU A 408 -109.81 -79.72 -93.07
CA LEU A 408 -110.90 -79.50 -92.12
C LEU A 408 -110.68 -80.36 -90.84
N TYR A 409 -110.25 -81.61 -91.02
CA TYR A 409 -109.89 -82.51 -89.92
C TYR A 409 -108.79 -81.92 -89.00
N ARG A 410 -107.71 -81.35 -89.57
CA ARG A 410 -106.62 -80.72 -88.79
C ARG A 410 -107.11 -79.56 -87.91
N ALA A 411 -107.97 -78.68 -88.44
CA ALA A 411 -108.50 -77.55 -87.69
C ALA A 411 -109.39 -77.99 -86.51
N GLN A 412 -110.20 -79.03 -86.73
CA GLN A 412 -111.07 -79.59 -85.68
C GLN A 412 -110.26 -80.37 -84.62
N GLN A 413 -109.18 -81.04 -85.02
CA GLN A 413 -108.22 -81.68 -84.11
C GLN A 413 -107.53 -80.66 -83.17
N GLN A 414 -107.10 -79.50 -83.68
CA GLN A 414 -106.44 -78.45 -82.88
C GLN A 414 -107.39 -77.79 -81.86
N LEU A 415 -108.67 -77.60 -82.21
CA LEU A 415 -109.67 -77.05 -81.28
C LEU A 415 -110.06 -78.08 -80.20
N PHE A 416 -109.89 -79.38 -80.47
CA PHE A 416 -110.00 -80.43 -79.46
C PHE A 416 -108.77 -80.48 -78.55
N SER A 417 -107.54 -80.49 -79.10
CA SER A 417 -106.31 -80.58 -78.30
C SER A 417 -106.18 -79.41 -77.32
N MET A 418 -106.43 -78.17 -77.75
CA MET A 418 -106.45 -76.98 -76.88
C MET A 418 -107.43 -77.09 -75.68
N ARG A 419 -108.51 -77.88 -75.82
CA ARG A 419 -109.50 -78.12 -74.76
C ARG A 419 -109.19 -79.33 -73.88
N GLU A 420 -108.36 -80.25 -74.35
CA GLU A 420 -107.75 -81.27 -73.51
C GLU A 420 -106.56 -80.69 -72.74
N GLU A 421 -105.74 -79.84 -73.36
CA GLU A 421 -104.62 -79.13 -72.72
C GLU A 421 -105.08 -78.27 -71.54
N ASP A 422 -106.15 -77.46 -71.68
CA ASP A 422 -106.71 -76.69 -70.56
C ASP A 422 -107.20 -77.56 -69.38
N LYS A 423 -107.68 -78.78 -69.66
CA LYS A 423 -108.11 -79.74 -68.63
C LYS A 423 -106.92 -80.46 -68.00
N LEU A 424 -105.95 -80.87 -68.82
CA LEU A 424 -104.70 -81.49 -68.39
C LEU A 424 -103.94 -80.54 -67.48
N LEU A 425 -103.77 -79.26 -67.87
CA LEU A 425 -103.12 -78.24 -67.05
C LEU A 425 -103.83 -78.01 -65.71
N LYS A 426 -105.17 -78.04 -65.66
CA LYS A 426 -105.92 -77.96 -64.38
C LYS A 426 -105.69 -79.20 -63.50
N VAL A 427 -105.66 -80.40 -64.08
CA VAL A 427 -105.32 -81.64 -63.36
C VAL A 427 -103.85 -81.65 -62.94
N GLU A 428 -102.95 -81.06 -63.72
CA GLU A 428 -101.51 -80.98 -63.48
C GLU A 428 -101.16 -79.94 -62.41
N ILE A 429 -101.86 -78.81 -62.35
CA ILE A 429 -101.81 -77.89 -61.20
C ILE A 429 -102.22 -78.64 -59.93
N HIS A 430 -103.34 -79.36 -59.93
CA HIS A 430 -103.77 -80.07 -58.72
C HIS A 430 -102.88 -81.28 -58.36
N SER A 431 -102.28 -81.94 -59.37
CA SER A 431 -101.31 -83.02 -59.15
C SER A 431 -99.97 -82.50 -58.63
N THR A 432 -99.53 -81.31 -59.05
CA THR A 432 -98.33 -80.63 -58.55
C THR A 432 -98.55 -79.99 -57.19
N GLU A 433 -99.74 -79.49 -56.85
CA GLU A 433 -100.12 -79.13 -55.47
C GLU A 433 -100.05 -80.35 -54.53
N SER A 434 -100.65 -81.47 -54.94
CA SER A 434 -100.52 -82.76 -54.24
C SER A 434 -99.05 -83.24 -54.17
N GLY A 435 -98.29 -82.99 -55.25
CA GLY A 435 -96.86 -83.23 -55.35
C GLY A 435 -96.05 -82.42 -54.34
N ILE A 436 -96.32 -81.12 -54.20
CA ILE A 436 -95.71 -80.23 -53.19
C ILE A 436 -96.04 -80.70 -51.78
N GLY A 437 -97.28 -81.16 -51.53
CA GLY A 437 -97.65 -81.81 -50.26
C GLY A 437 -96.80 -83.06 -49.96
N LYS A 438 -96.66 -83.95 -50.97
CA LYS A 438 -95.82 -85.17 -50.88
C LYS A 438 -94.33 -84.84 -50.74
N ILE A 439 -93.83 -83.81 -51.43
CA ILE A 439 -92.44 -83.33 -51.36
C ILE A 439 -92.17 -82.72 -49.98
N LYS A 440 -93.09 -81.95 -49.39
CA LYS A 440 -92.95 -81.47 -48.00
C LYS A 440 -92.93 -82.61 -46.99
N ALA A 441 -93.77 -83.64 -47.18
CA ALA A 441 -93.75 -84.84 -46.36
C ALA A 441 -92.47 -85.69 -46.55
N ALA A 442 -91.93 -85.75 -47.77
CA ALA A 442 -90.67 -86.41 -48.08
C ALA A 442 -89.46 -85.63 -47.55
N HIS A 443 -89.50 -84.29 -47.61
CA HIS A 443 -88.51 -83.41 -47.02
C HIS A 443 -88.46 -83.61 -45.51
N LYS A 444 -89.61 -83.67 -44.82
CA LYS A 444 -89.66 -83.98 -43.38
C LYS A 444 -89.19 -85.41 -43.04
N LYS A 445 -89.35 -86.37 -43.96
CA LYS A 445 -88.71 -87.70 -43.83
C LYS A 445 -87.20 -87.63 -44.04
N LEU A 446 -86.72 -86.79 -44.95
CA LEU A 446 -85.29 -86.54 -45.18
C LEU A 446 -84.64 -85.74 -44.04
N GLU A 447 -85.33 -84.81 -43.40
CA GLU A 447 -84.90 -84.15 -42.16
C GLU A 447 -84.69 -85.21 -41.05
N ASN A 448 -85.67 -86.09 -40.85
CA ASN A 448 -85.56 -87.19 -39.89
C ASN A 448 -84.47 -88.21 -40.28
N GLU A 449 -84.29 -88.50 -41.57
CA GLU A 449 -83.23 -89.39 -42.06
C GLU A 449 -81.84 -88.73 -41.96
N ILE A 450 -81.74 -87.40 -42.08
CA ILE A 450 -80.51 -86.65 -41.81
C ILE A 450 -80.19 -86.68 -40.32
N VAL A 451 -81.17 -86.52 -39.42
CA VAL A 451 -80.96 -86.72 -37.97
C VAL A 451 -80.49 -88.15 -37.69
N ARG A 452 -81.13 -89.16 -38.28
CA ARG A 452 -80.71 -90.57 -38.18
C ARG A 452 -79.32 -90.81 -38.80
N GLN A 453 -78.95 -90.14 -39.87
CA GLN A 453 -77.61 -90.24 -40.48
C GLN A 453 -76.56 -89.46 -39.69
N ILE A 454 -76.94 -88.44 -38.93
CA ILE A 454 -76.09 -87.77 -37.93
C ILE A 454 -75.90 -88.68 -36.71
N GLU A 455 -76.94 -89.39 -36.24
CA GLU A 455 -76.83 -90.42 -35.20
C GLU A 455 -75.94 -91.59 -35.67
N ILE A 456 -76.11 -92.05 -36.92
CA ILE A 456 -75.25 -93.07 -37.52
C ILE A 456 -73.83 -92.53 -37.70
N SER A 457 -73.65 -91.28 -38.15
CA SER A 457 -72.33 -90.62 -38.20
C SER A 457 -71.71 -90.64 -36.83
N TYR A 458 -72.35 -90.11 -35.78
CA TYR A 458 -71.81 -90.16 -34.41
C TYR A 458 -71.50 -91.59 -33.93
N SER A 459 -72.25 -92.61 -34.35
CA SER A 459 -71.91 -94.01 -34.05
C SER A 459 -70.69 -94.53 -34.82
N VAL A 460 -70.53 -94.12 -36.09
CA VAL A 460 -69.40 -94.44 -36.96
C VAL A 460 -68.17 -93.66 -36.54
N ASP A 461 -68.30 -92.37 -36.24
CA ASP A 461 -67.29 -91.47 -35.70
C ASP A 461 -66.82 -91.95 -34.32
N TYR A 462 -67.73 -92.36 -33.41
CA TYR A 462 -67.34 -93.03 -32.16
C TYR A 462 -66.58 -94.35 -32.42
N SER A 463 -67.02 -95.17 -33.38
CA SER A 463 -66.32 -96.40 -33.74
C SER A 463 -64.96 -96.11 -34.39
N MET A 464 -64.86 -95.03 -35.17
CA MET A 464 -63.67 -94.58 -35.86
C MET A 464 -62.70 -93.90 -34.91
N GLU A 465 -63.17 -93.16 -33.90
CA GLU A 465 -62.38 -92.62 -32.80
C GLU A 465 -61.80 -93.75 -31.95
N LYS A 466 -62.58 -94.80 -31.67
CA LYS A 466 -62.11 -96.02 -30.99
C LYS A 466 -61.12 -96.84 -31.83
N VAL A 467 -61.23 -96.79 -33.15
CA VAL A 467 -60.24 -97.36 -34.09
C VAL A 467 -59.02 -96.43 -34.25
N GLN A 468 -59.18 -95.10 -34.18
CA GLN A 468 -58.11 -94.11 -34.23
C GLN A 468 -57.29 -94.09 -32.94
N GLU A 469 -57.92 -94.28 -31.77
CA GLU A 469 -57.26 -94.52 -30.48
C GLU A 469 -56.41 -95.79 -30.57
N ARG A 470 -56.99 -96.88 -31.10
CA ARG A 470 -56.25 -98.13 -31.35
C ARG A 470 -55.13 -97.97 -32.37
N ILE A 471 -55.29 -97.14 -33.40
CA ILE A 471 -54.26 -96.83 -34.40
C ILE A 471 -53.18 -95.89 -33.83
N ALA A 472 -53.54 -94.92 -32.99
CA ALA A 472 -52.59 -94.02 -32.32
C ALA A 472 -51.68 -94.81 -31.36
N ASN A 473 -52.28 -95.70 -30.57
CA ASN A 473 -51.55 -96.65 -29.72
C ASN A 473 -50.70 -97.66 -30.52
N MET A 474 -50.96 -97.86 -31.82
CA MET A 474 -50.16 -98.72 -32.71
C MET A 474 -49.18 -97.96 -33.64
N LYS A 475 -49.26 -96.62 -33.73
CA LYS A 475 -48.39 -95.79 -34.60
C LYS A 475 -47.30 -95.02 -33.85
N GLY A 476 -47.33 -95.00 -32.52
CA GLY A 476 -46.38 -94.26 -31.70
C GLY A 476 -46.76 -92.79 -31.53
N ALA A 477 -46.36 -92.21 -30.40
CA ALA A 477 -46.71 -90.84 -30.03
C ALA A 477 -45.78 -89.81 -30.71
N GLY A 478 -46.22 -89.27 -31.86
CA GLY A 478 -45.57 -88.18 -32.56
C GLY A 478 -46.27 -86.83 -32.38
N ASN A 479 -45.69 -85.99 -31.52
CA ASN A 479 -45.77 -84.52 -31.49
C ASN A 479 -47.08 -83.82 -31.92
N LYS A 480 -48.10 -83.88 -31.05
CA LYS A 480 -49.04 -82.74 -30.86
C LYS A 480 -48.55 -81.72 -29.82
N GLN A 481 -47.53 -82.09 -29.03
CA GLN A 481 -47.01 -81.26 -27.94
C GLN A 481 -46.13 -80.11 -28.43
N GLU A 482 -45.37 -80.27 -29.52
CA GLU A 482 -44.43 -79.25 -29.99
C GLU A 482 -45.10 -77.99 -30.54
N ASP A 483 -46.15 -78.12 -31.36
CA ASP A 483 -46.88 -76.94 -31.85
C ASP A 483 -47.63 -76.21 -30.72
N ALA A 484 -48.19 -76.96 -29.76
CA ALA A 484 -48.77 -76.40 -28.55
C ALA A 484 -47.71 -75.67 -27.70
N ASN A 485 -46.52 -76.26 -27.52
CA ASN A 485 -45.39 -75.64 -26.84
C ASN A 485 -44.87 -74.40 -27.58
N ARG A 486 -44.74 -74.43 -28.93
CA ARG A 486 -44.32 -73.28 -29.75
C ARG A 486 -45.35 -72.15 -29.72
N ALA A 487 -46.65 -72.46 -29.70
CA ALA A 487 -47.70 -71.46 -29.51
C ALA A 487 -47.66 -70.85 -28.10
N HIS A 488 -47.50 -71.69 -27.07
CA HIS A 488 -47.41 -71.25 -25.67
C HIS A 488 -46.15 -70.41 -25.43
N ALA A 489 -44.99 -70.81 -25.95
CA ALA A 489 -43.73 -70.07 -25.88
C ALA A 489 -43.82 -68.69 -26.55
N LYS A 490 -44.50 -68.58 -27.70
CA LYS A 490 -44.78 -67.29 -28.35
C LYS A 490 -45.70 -66.41 -27.49
N LEU A 491 -46.68 -67.00 -26.80
CA LEU A 491 -47.58 -66.28 -25.89
C LEU A 491 -46.86 -65.80 -24.63
N THR A 492 -46.04 -66.65 -23.98
CA THR A 492 -45.27 -66.28 -22.78
C THR A 492 -44.21 -65.23 -23.09
N HIS A 493 -43.50 -65.35 -24.22
CA HIS A 493 -42.55 -64.35 -24.71
C HIS A 493 -43.26 -63.00 -24.99
N ALA A 494 -44.43 -63.01 -25.63
CA ALA A 494 -45.23 -61.80 -25.84
C ALA A 494 -45.70 -61.16 -24.52
N LEU A 495 -46.08 -61.97 -23.52
CA LEU A 495 -46.45 -61.50 -22.19
C LEU A 495 -45.25 -60.95 -21.39
N GLN A 496 -44.07 -61.57 -21.51
CA GLN A 496 -42.82 -61.04 -20.92
C GLN A 496 -42.44 -59.69 -21.55
N ILE A 497 -42.54 -59.55 -22.88
CA ILE A 497 -42.35 -58.26 -23.56
C ILE A 497 -43.38 -57.24 -23.06
N LEU A 498 -44.67 -57.60 -22.96
CA LEU A 498 -45.71 -56.71 -22.47
C LEU A 498 -45.41 -56.22 -21.04
N GLU A 499 -45.09 -57.13 -20.12
CA GLU A 499 -44.82 -56.78 -18.73
C GLU A 499 -43.51 -55.99 -18.59
N GLY A 500 -42.48 -56.32 -19.36
CA GLY A 500 -41.26 -55.53 -19.47
C GLY A 500 -41.52 -54.10 -19.98
N LYS A 501 -42.39 -53.92 -20.98
CA LYS A 501 -42.82 -52.58 -21.42
C LYS A 501 -43.68 -51.87 -20.36
N ARG A 502 -44.50 -52.59 -19.59
CA ARG A 502 -45.33 -52.04 -18.50
C ARG A 502 -44.48 -51.60 -17.31
N GLN A 503 -43.45 -52.35 -16.95
CA GLN A 503 -42.45 -51.97 -15.95
C GLN A 503 -41.65 -50.74 -16.40
N ASN A 504 -41.19 -50.69 -17.66
CA ASN A 504 -40.51 -49.52 -18.22
C ASN A 504 -41.41 -48.27 -18.23
N LEU A 505 -42.69 -48.39 -18.60
CA LEU A 505 -43.67 -47.29 -18.51
C LEU A 505 -43.82 -46.80 -17.06
N THR A 506 -43.92 -47.73 -16.10
CA THR A 506 -44.04 -47.41 -14.67
C THR A 506 -42.78 -46.70 -14.16
N LEU A 507 -41.59 -47.15 -14.57
CA LEU A 507 -40.31 -46.49 -14.26
C LEU A 507 -40.30 -45.05 -14.80
N LEU A 508 -40.61 -44.86 -16.09
CA LEU A 508 -40.67 -43.54 -16.74
C LEU A 508 -41.69 -42.60 -16.08
N LEU A 509 -42.85 -43.10 -15.65
CA LEU A 509 -43.82 -42.31 -14.89
C LEU A 509 -43.27 -41.88 -13.52
N THR A 510 -42.59 -42.77 -12.78
CA THR A 510 -41.97 -42.38 -11.49
C THR A 510 -40.79 -41.42 -11.66
N GLN A 511 -40.00 -41.54 -12.73
CA GLN A 511 -38.95 -40.59 -13.09
C GLN A 511 -39.55 -39.22 -13.47
N THR A 512 -40.64 -39.21 -14.26
CA THR A 512 -41.36 -37.98 -14.63
C THR A 512 -41.94 -37.29 -13.40
N ALA A 513 -42.52 -38.04 -12.46
CA ALA A 513 -43.02 -37.49 -11.19
C ALA A 513 -41.90 -36.89 -10.32
N LYS A 514 -40.73 -37.54 -10.25
CA LYS A 514 -39.53 -36.97 -9.60
C LYS A 514 -39.09 -35.68 -10.26
N LEU A 515 -38.91 -35.66 -11.58
CA LEU A 515 -38.52 -34.46 -12.33
C LEU A 515 -39.52 -33.30 -12.13
N GLN A 516 -40.82 -33.57 -12.02
CA GLN A 516 -41.83 -32.56 -11.67
C GLN A 516 -41.71 -32.06 -10.22
N GLN A 517 -41.33 -32.92 -9.27
CA GLN A 517 -41.05 -32.53 -7.88
C GLN A 517 -39.76 -31.70 -7.79
N ASP A 518 -38.69 -32.15 -8.43
CA ASP A 518 -37.39 -31.47 -8.48
C ASP A 518 -37.51 -30.09 -9.16
N PHE A 519 -38.29 -30.00 -10.24
CA PHE A 519 -38.62 -28.72 -10.89
C PHE A 519 -39.40 -27.78 -9.96
N ARG A 520 -40.42 -28.28 -9.24
CA ARG A 520 -41.16 -27.47 -8.24
C ARG A 520 -40.27 -27.00 -7.11
N GLN A 521 -39.35 -27.85 -6.61
CA GLN A 521 -38.42 -27.49 -5.56
C GLN A 521 -37.39 -26.46 -6.05
N SER A 522 -36.84 -26.63 -7.25
CA SER A 522 -35.94 -25.67 -7.89
C SER A 522 -36.63 -24.33 -8.15
N SER A 523 -37.89 -24.34 -8.61
CA SER A 523 -38.70 -23.14 -8.81
C SER A 523 -39.01 -22.41 -7.50
N LEU A 524 -39.26 -23.14 -6.40
CA LEU A 524 -39.42 -22.55 -5.07
C LEU A 524 -38.13 -21.89 -4.55
N VAL A 525 -36.98 -22.53 -4.74
CA VAL A 525 -35.67 -21.93 -4.40
C VAL A 525 -35.42 -20.68 -5.23
N PHE A 526 -35.67 -20.72 -6.55
CA PHE A 526 -35.56 -19.55 -7.43
C PHE A 526 -36.48 -18.39 -6.99
N GLN A 527 -37.70 -18.67 -6.53
CA GLN A 527 -38.58 -17.64 -5.97
C GLN A 527 -38.05 -17.06 -4.65
N GLN A 528 -37.49 -17.89 -3.77
CA GLN A 528 -36.85 -17.43 -2.53
C GLN A 528 -35.65 -16.54 -2.84
N ASP A 529 -34.74 -16.99 -3.71
CA ASP A 529 -33.57 -16.22 -4.15
C ASP A 529 -33.98 -14.90 -4.83
N ALA A 530 -35.04 -14.89 -5.65
CA ALA A 530 -35.57 -13.67 -6.25
C ALA A 530 -36.06 -12.66 -5.19
N THR A 531 -36.82 -13.10 -4.19
CA THR A 531 -37.27 -12.21 -3.10
C THR A 531 -36.11 -11.72 -2.22
N GLU A 532 -35.07 -12.53 -2.01
CA GLU A 532 -33.85 -12.12 -1.31
C GLU A 532 -33.02 -11.13 -2.14
N ILE A 533 -32.94 -11.31 -3.46
CA ILE A 533 -32.33 -10.35 -4.40
C ILE A 533 -33.08 -9.02 -4.37
N GLU A 534 -34.42 -9.00 -4.40
CA GLU A 534 -35.20 -7.77 -4.23
C GLU A 534 -34.95 -7.11 -2.87
N ARG A 535 -34.94 -7.89 -1.78
CA ARG A 535 -34.67 -7.39 -0.42
C ARG A 535 -33.25 -6.82 -0.29
N MET A 536 -32.25 -7.42 -0.93
CA MET A 536 -30.88 -6.91 -0.97
C MET A 536 -30.75 -5.70 -1.89
N THR A 537 -31.45 -5.67 -3.02
CA THR A 537 -31.56 -4.49 -3.90
C THR A 537 -32.18 -3.30 -3.16
N GLY A 538 -33.20 -3.54 -2.34
CA GLY A 538 -33.80 -2.52 -1.47
C GLY A 538 -32.81 -1.95 -0.44
N LYS A 539 -32.13 -2.83 0.31
CA LYS A 539 -31.06 -2.42 1.25
C LYS A 539 -29.91 -1.69 0.55
N TRP A 540 -29.53 -2.10 -0.66
CA TRP A 540 -28.49 -1.42 -1.44
C TRP A 540 -28.92 0.01 -1.79
N LYS A 541 -30.14 0.19 -2.32
CA LYS A 541 -30.72 1.53 -2.60
C LYS A 541 -30.79 2.40 -1.34
N GLU A 542 -31.18 1.83 -0.20
CA GLU A 542 -31.19 2.52 1.10
C GLU A 542 -29.78 2.99 1.50
N LYS A 543 -28.76 2.13 1.40
CA LYS A 543 -27.37 2.51 1.74
C LYS A 543 -26.78 3.52 0.76
N THR A 544 -27.06 3.39 -0.54
CA THR A 544 -26.66 4.40 -1.54
C THR A 544 -27.24 5.77 -1.21
N LEU A 545 -28.54 5.85 -0.86
CA LEU A 545 -29.18 7.11 -0.48
C LEU A 545 -28.61 7.71 0.83
N ILE A 546 -28.25 6.87 1.81
CA ILE A 546 -27.55 7.31 3.03
C ILE A 546 -26.15 7.85 2.69
N VAL A 547 -25.40 7.20 1.80
CA VAL A 547 -24.09 7.66 1.34
C VAL A 547 -24.21 8.99 0.60
N GLU A 548 -25.12 9.11 -0.37
CA GLU A 548 -25.38 10.37 -1.08
C GLU A 548 -25.77 11.51 -0.14
N GLY A 549 -26.62 11.24 0.87
CA GLY A 549 -26.99 12.22 1.89
C GLY A 549 -25.80 12.65 2.73
N GLY A 550 -24.93 11.69 3.10
CA GLY A 550 -23.65 11.93 3.75
C GLY A 550 -22.73 12.82 2.91
N GLU A 551 -22.52 12.49 1.63
CA GLU A 551 -21.70 13.28 0.72
C GLU A 551 -22.26 14.70 0.51
N LYS A 552 -23.57 14.86 0.34
CA LYS A 552 -24.23 16.17 0.22
C LYS A 552 -23.96 17.03 1.46
N LYS A 553 -24.01 16.43 2.65
CA LYS A 553 -23.68 17.10 3.92
C LYS A 553 -22.18 17.40 4.06
N VAL A 554 -21.29 16.53 3.60
CA VAL A 554 -19.84 16.82 3.54
C VAL A 554 -19.56 17.98 2.60
N ARG A 555 -20.14 17.99 1.39
CA ARG A 555 -20.02 19.10 0.42
C ARG A 555 -20.46 20.43 1.04
N GLN A 556 -21.62 20.44 1.72
CA GLN A 556 -22.10 21.61 2.47
C GLN A 556 -21.07 22.07 3.53
N CYS A 557 -20.65 21.19 4.45
CA CYS A 557 -19.71 21.56 5.50
C CYS A 557 -18.32 21.96 4.96
N THR A 558 -17.90 21.47 3.79
CA THR A 558 -16.68 21.96 3.13
C THR A 558 -16.84 23.37 2.57
N ALA A 559 -18.01 23.74 2.04
CA ALA A 559 -18.31 25.10 1.60
C ALA A 559 -18.39 26.06 2.80
N GLU A 560 -19.15 25.71 3.85
CA GLU A 560 -19.21 26.46 5.10
C GLU A 560 -17.81 26.70 5.69
N ASN A 561 -16.94 25.68 5.70
CA ASN A 561 -15.56 25.83 6.17
C ASN A 561 -14.71 26.73 5.26
N GLN A 562 -14.91 26.71 3.94
CA GLN A 562 -14.24 27.64 3.02
C GLN A 562 -14.69 29.09 3.28
N GLU A 563 -15.98 29.33 3.50
CA GLU A 563 -16.52 30.63 3.91
C GLU A 563 -15.88 31.11 5.22
N ARG A 564 -15.81 30.25 6.25
CA ARG A 564 -15.14 30.57 7.52
C ARG A 564 -13.65 30.88 7.36
N LEU A 565 -12.97 30.22 6.41
CA LEU A 565 -11.56 30.52 6.10
C LEU A 565 -11.41 31.88 5.39
N VAL A 566 -12.38 32.28 4.56
CA VAL A 566 -12.44 33.62 3.97
C VAL A 566 -12.75 34.68 5.04
N GLU A 567 -13.77 34.48 5.89
CA GLU A 567 -14.07 35.35 7.05
C GLU A 567 -12.82 35.58 7.92
N LYS A 568 -12.15 34.50 8.31
CA LYS A 568 -10.91 34.52 9.10
C LYS A 568 -9.77 35.28 8.41
N SER A 569 -9.70 35.22 7.08
CA SER A 569 -8.69 35.93 6.28
C SER A 569 -9.00 37.43 6.16
N LEU A 570 -10.27 37.78 5.98
CA LEU A 570 -10.75 39.18 6.01
C LEU A 570 -10.54 39.81 7.39
N LEU A 571 -10.84 39.08 8.48
CA LEU A 571 -10.59 39.53 9.85
C LEU A 571 -9.08 39.71 10.10
N LYS A 572 -8.22 38.79 9.65
CA LYS A 572 -6.75 38.96 9.71
C LYS A 572 -6.27 40.18 8.92
N MET A 573 -6.83 40.44 7.74
CA MET A 573 -6.52 41.63 6.94
C MET A 573 -6.95 42.90 7.69
N ARG A 574 -8.13 42.92 8.31
CA ARG A 574 -8.63 44.06 9.07
C ARG A 574 -7.81 44.30 10.35
N ILE A 575 -7.40 43.25 11.05
CA ILE A 575 -6.45 43.35 12.18
C ILE A 575 -5.15 43.99 11.71
N LYS A 576 -4.52 43.50 10.63
CA LYS A 576 -3.31 44.11 10.06
C LYS A 576 -3.49 45.56 9.58
N GLN A 577 -4.70 45.96 9.20
CA GLN A 577 -5.02 47.35 8.90
C GLN A 577 -5.08 48.21 10.17
N MET A 578 -5.68 47.71 11.25
CA MET A 578 -5.73 48.38 12.55
C MET A 578 -4.36 48.45 13.22
N GLU A 579 -3.55 47.40 13.13
CA GLU A 579 -2.16 47.35 13.63
C GLU A 579 -1.31 48.46 12.97
N ARG A 580 -1.31 48.54 11.64
CA ARG A 580 -0.63 49.62 10.90
C ARG A 580 -1.20 51.00 11.23
N GLN A 581 -2.51 51.13 11.47
CA GLN A 581 -3.09 52.41 11.90
C GLN A 581 -2.61 52.81 13.29
N LEU A 582 -2.46 51.87 14.22
CA LEU A 582 -1.91 52.11 15.55
C LEU A 582 -0.43 52.50 15.47
N GLU A 583 0.36 51.77 14.67
CA GLU A 583 1.78 52.03 14.39
C GLU A 583 2.00 53.46 13.83
N ASN A 584 1.20 53.85 12.84
CA ASN A 584 1.19 55.22 12.30
C ASN A 584 0.76 56.29 13.31
N GLN A 585 0.05 55.94 14.40
CA GLN A 585 -0.29 56.87 15.47
C GLN A 585 0.80 56.90 16.56
N SER A 586 1.48 55.78 16.84
CA SER A 586 2.68 55.80 17.70
C SER A 586 3.83 56.58 17.06
N ASP A 587 4.02 56.50 15.75
CA ASP A 587 5.03 57.31 15.04
C ASP A 587 4.69 58.81 15.09
N LYS A 588 3.40 59.17 14.97
CA LYS A 588 2.93 60.55 15.16
C LYS A 588 3.09 61.02 16.60
N MET A 589 2.79 60.16 17.57
CA MET A 589 3.01 60.47 18.99
C MET A 589 4.51 60.62 19.29
N TYR A 590 5.37 59.77 18.74
CA TYR A 590 6.82 59.85 18.91
C TYR A 590 7.43 61.06 18.22
N THR A 591 6.97 61.43 17.02
CA THR A 591 7.42 62.67 16.34
C THR A 591 6.87 63.93 17.02
N LEU A 592 5.63 63.93 17.52
CA LEU A 592 5.10 65.03 18.34
C LEU A 592 5.79 65.14 19.70
N GLU A 593 6.09 64.02 20.37
CA GLU A 593 6.82 64.02 21.64
C GLU A 593 8.29 64.37 21.43
N ARG A 594 8.91 63.92 20.33
CA ARG A 594 10.22 64.39 19.89
C ARG A 594 10.18 65.89 19.60
N HIS A 595 9.17 66.43 18.93
CA HIS A 595 9.04 67.86 18.71
C HIS A 595 8.67 68.64 19.98
N ARG A 596 7.93 68.05 20.93
CA ARG A 596 7.73 68.62 22.27
C ARG A 596 9.05 68.67 23.01
N MET A 597 9.83 67.58 23.00
CA MET A 597 11.17 67.51 23.57
C MET A 597 12.18 68.35 22.80
N GLU A 598 12.07 68.56 21.49
CA GLU A 598 12.93 69.47 20.72
C GLU A 598 12.51 70.92 20.89
N LEU A 599 11.23 71.19 21.21
CA LEU A 599 10.74 72.50 21.60
C LEU A 599 11.00 72.79 23.07
N GLU A 600 11.07 71.79 23.96
CA GLU A 600 11.47 71.84 25.37
C GLU A 600 12.99 71.91 25.50
N ALA A 601 13.68 71.08 24.70
CA ALA A 601 15.06 71.23 24.24
C ALA A 601 15.24 72.33 23.16
N ALA A 602 14.23 73.16 23.00
CA ALA A 602 14.33 74.51 22.46
C ALA A 602 13.60 75.50 23.40
N ILE A 603 13.33 75.17 24.67
CA ILE A 603 12.72 76.00 25.75
C ILE A 603 13.57 76.03 27.05
N PHE A 604 14.80 75.45 27.15
CA PHE A 604 15.59 75.37 28.42
C PHE A 604 17.19 75.68 28.58
N LYS A 605 18.09 75.77 27.56
CA LYS A 605 19.44 76.48 27.32
C LYS A 605 19.45 78.06 27.44
N ARG A 606 19.05 78.86 26.41
CA ARG A 606 19.32 80.34 26.24
C ARG A 606 18.60 81.40 27.10
N MET A 607 17.75 81.08 28.06
CA MET A 607 17.41 82.00 29.18
C MET A 607 18.38 81.77 30.34
N VAL A 608 19.39 80.92 30.12
CA VAL A 608 20.74 81.10 30.66
C VAL A 608 21.60 82.07 29.84
N ASP A 609 21.22 82.56 28.63
CA ASP A 609 21.63 83.92 28.24
C ASP A 609 20.85 84.94 29.06
N ILE A 610 19.50 84.91 29.12
CA ILE A 610 18.77 85.87 29.98
C ILE A 610 19.37 85.87 31.41
N THR A 611 19.72 84.70 31.96
CA THR A 611 20.27 84.56 33.32
C THR A 611 21.77 84.86 33.39
N ALA A 612 22.63 84.34 32.52
CA ALA A 612 24.06 84.71 32.54
C ALA A 612 24.31 86.17 32.11
N GLN A 613 23.48 86.75 31.23
CA GLN A 613 23.51 88.18 30.91
C GLN A 613 23.01 89.01 32.12
N LYS A 614 21.94 88.56 32.82
CA LYS A 614 21.48 89.17 34.06
C LYS A 614 22.52 89.06 35.18
N ASP A 615 23.23 87.94 35.28
CA ASP A 615 24.24 87.70 36.30
C ASP A 615 25.54 88.43 35.96
N MET A 616 25.90 88.55 34.69
CA MET A 616 26.92 89.47 34.16
C MET A 616 26.57 90.93 34.49
N LEU A 617 25.30 91.35 34.35
CA LEU A 617 24.84 92.68 34.76
C LEU A 617 24.87 92.87 36.28
N VAL A 618 24.54 91.84 37.07
CA VAL A 618 24.68 91.85 38.54
C VAL A 618 26.15 91.90 38.96
N LEU A 619 27.05 91.20 38.26
CA LEU A 619 28.49 91.21 38.50
C LEU A 619 29.09 92.58 38.13
N LYS A 620 28.73 93.15 36.97
CA LYS A 620 29.09 94.53 36.61
C LYS A 620 28.59 95.54 37.66
N ARG A 621 27.38 95.35 38.20
CA ARG A 621 26.84 96.19 39.28
C ARG A 621 27.59 96.02 40.61
N LYS A 622 28.10 94.82 40.93
CA LYS A 622 29.00 94.60 42.09
C LYS A 622 30.33 95.30 41.88
N TYR A 623 30.98 95.06 40.75
CA TYR A 623 32.25 95.66 40.37
C TYR A 623 32.18 97.20 40.41
N LEU A 624 31.14 97.82 39.83
CA LEU A 624 30.91 99.27 39.92
C LEU A 624 30.64 99.77 41.35
N ALA A 625 30.10 98.92 42.23
CA ALA A 625 29.92 99.25 43.65
C ALA A 625 31.22 99.11 44.46
N GLU A 626 32.10 98.19 44.07
CA GLU A 626 33.44 97.97 44.59
C GLU A 626 34.39 99.10 44.13
N GLU A 627 34.38 99.49 42.85
CA GLU A 627 35.07 100.70 42.36
C GLU A 627 34.58 101.97 43.09
N ARG A 628 33.27 102.11 43.29
CA ARG A 628 32.71 103.23 44.08
C ARG A 628 33.11 103.19 45.56
N ALA A 629 33.41 102.00 46.11
CA ALA A 629 33.95 101.87 47.46
C ALA A 629 35.44 102.22 47.50
N GLN A 630 36.22 101.76 46.52
CA GLN A 630 37.63 102.12 46.37
C GLN A 630 37.82 103.62 46.17
N LEU A 631 37.07 104.25 45.25
CA LEU A 631 37.10 105.71 45.06
C LEU A 631 36.72 106.49 46.32
N ARG A 632 35.88 105.93 47.21
CA ARG A 632 35.61 106.52 48.53
C ARG A 632 36.80 106.36 49.48
N ALA A 633 37.46 105.20 49.48
CA ALA A 633 38.69 104.98 50.24
C ALA A 633 39.81 105.93 49.77
N ASP A 634 40.05 106.03 48.47
CA ASP A 634 40.98 106.96 47.83
C ASP A 634 40.68 108.42 48.20
N ILE A 635 39.40 108.82 48.24
CA ILE A 635 38.99 110.16 48.70
C ILE A 635 39.34 110.35 50.18
N THR A 636 39.04 109.38 51.06
CA THR A 636 39.40 109.49 52.48
C THR A 636 40.91 109.49 52.72
N GLU A 637 41.70 108.73 51.94
CA GLU A 637 43.16 108.76 51.99
C GLU A 637 43.69 110.11 51.50
N ARG A 638 43.14 110.67 50.41
CA ARG A 638 43.50 112.01 49.92
C ARG A 638 43.11 113.10 50.92
N SER A 639 41.97 113.00 51.60
CA SER A 639 41.60 113.91 52.71
C SER A 639 42.59 113.81 53.86
N LEU A 640 42.90 112.60 54.34
CA LEU A 640 43.93 112.36 55.34
C LEU A 640 45.29 112.91 54.89
N LYS A 641 45.61 112.80 53.59
CA LYS A 641 46.87 113.30 53.04
C LYS A 641 46.92 114.81 52.93
N ILE A 642 45.79 115.46 52.62
CA ILE A 642 45.63 116.91 52.68
C ILE A 642 45.81 117.39 54.11
N ASP A 643 45.22 116.72 55.10
CA ASP A 643 45.37 117.11 56.51
C ASP A 643 46.80 116.84 57.03
N GLN A 644 47.44 115.72 56.65
CA GLN A 644 48.88 115.53 56.86
C GLN A 644 49.73 116.63 56.22
N LEU A 645 49.33 117.16 55.05
CA LEU A 645 50.04 118.24 54.36
C LEU A 645 49.76 119.62 54.96
N LYS A 646 48.58 119.88 55.52
CA LYS A 646 48.31 121.05 56.37
C LYS A 646 49.19 121.01 57.62
N ASN A 647 49.12 119.93 58.38
CA ASN A 647 49.91 119.74 59.61
C ASN A 647 51.42 119.80 59.30
N ARG A 648 51.87 119.27 58.15
CA ARG A 648 53.26 119.38 57.70
C ARG A 648 53.61 120.80 57.24
N TYR A 649 52.69 121.54 56.62
CA TYR A 649 52.91 122.93 56.22
C TYR A 649 53.01 123.85 57.45
N GLU A 650 52.12 123.67 58.43
CA GLU A 650 52.19 124.29 59.76
C GLU A 650 53.53 123.96 60.45
N LEU A 651 53.89 122.67 60.55
CA LEU A 651 55.19 122.24 61.07
C LEU A 651 56.38 122.76 60.25
N SER A 652 56.24 123.02 58.94
CA SER A 652 57.32 123.57 58.11
C SER A 652 57.45 125.08 58.27
N LEU A 653 56.35 125.79 58.53
CA LEU A 653 56.37 127.19 58.95
C LEU A 653 57.03 127.34 60.34
N ASP A 654 56.81 126.38 61.25
CA ASP A 654 57.51 126.31 62.53
C ASP A 654 59.00 125.91 62.38
N LEU A 655 59.33 124.96 61.50
CA LEU A 655 60.70 124.42 61.32
C LEU A 655 61.63 125.26 60.45
N LEU A 656 61.13 126.15 59.58
CA LEU A 656 61.97 127.16 58.90
C LEU A 656 62.44 128.28 59.84
N GLY A 657 62.03 128.23 61.11
CA GLY A 657 62.42 129.17 62.15
C GLY A 657 61.57 130.44 62.15
N LYS A 658 61.30 130.95 63.35
CA LYS A 658 60.73 132.28 63.57
C LYS A 658 61.86 133.20 64.01
N ASN A 659 62.08 134.27 63.25
CA ASN A 659 62.93 135.40 63.63
C ASN A 659 62.33 136.09 64.89
N GLU A 660 63.06 137.02 65.50
CA GLU A 660 62.62 137.70 66.74
C GLU A 660 61.26 138.42 66.60
N ASP A 661 60.93 138.90 65.38
CA ASP A 661 59.62 139.48 65.02
C ASP A 661 58.58 138.46 64.48
N GLY A 662 58.83 137.14 64.58
CA GLY A 662 57.86 136.09 64.24
C GLY A 662 57.73 135.68 62.76
N SER A 663 58.71 135.98 61.91
CA SER A 663 58.71 135.68 60.45
C SER A 663 59.82 134.69 60.00
N ILE A 664 59.79 134.20 58.75
CA ILE A 664 60.32 132.87 58.34
C ILE A 664 61.26 132.95 57.09
N VAL A 665 62.24 132.03 56.94
CA VAL A 665 63.42 132.13 56.02
C VAL A 665 63.49 131.04 54.90
N THR A 666 64.21 131.26 53.78
CA THR A 666 64.12 130.48 52.50
C THR A 666 65.45 129.91 51.92
N ALA A 667 65.38 128.91 51.03
CA ALA A 667 66.36 127.82 50.88
C ALA A 667 67.34 127.80 49.65
N THR A 668 67.91 128.92 49.19
CA THR A 668 68.81 128.93 48.01
C THR A 668 70.17 128.21 48.20
N GLN A 669 70.62 128.03 49.44
CA GLN A 669 72.03 127.78 49.78
C GLN A 669 72.57 126.34 49.60
N ILE A 670 71.72 125.34 49.29
CA ILE A 670 72.08 123.91 49.46
C ILE A 670 72.71 123.25 48.21
N LYS A 671 72.53 123.80 47.00
CA LYS A 671 72.67 123.05 45.73
C LYS A 671 74.09 122.74 45.21
N ILE A 672 75.16 123.10 45.94
CA ILE A 672 76.53 123.14 45.38
C ILE A 672 77.30 121.80 45.49
N GLN A 673 76.85 120.88 46.35
CA GLN A 673 77.74 119.87 46.95
C GLN A 673 77.92 118.53 46.19
N THR A 674 77.08 118.21 45.19
CA THR A 674 76.81 116.80 44.79
C THR A 674 77.55 116.25 43.56
N ALA A 675 78.54 116.95 43.00
CA ALA A 675 78.98 116.71 41.61
C ALA A 675 80.18 115.76 41.38
N GLN A 676 80.83 115.21 42.41
CA GLN A 676 82.26 114.83 42.31
C GLN A 676 82.60 113.31 42.18
N GLU A 677 81.69 112.36 42.44
CA GLU A 677 82.09 110.98 42.81
C GLU A 677 82.33 109.96 41.66
N LYS A 678 82.03 110.28 40.40
CA LYS A 678 81.63 109.27 39.39
C LYS A 678 82.74 108.52 38.59
N TYR A 679 84.02 108.59 38.95
CA TYR A 679 85.14 108.31 38.00
C TYR A 679 85.83 106.92 38.08
N MET A 680 85.66 106.13 39.14
CA MET A 680 86.72 105.19 39.59
C MET A 680 86.72 103.72 39.06
N LEU A 681 85.74 103.26 38.26
CA LEU A 681 85.33 101.83 38.23
C LEU A 681 85.85 100.90 37.08
N LEU A 682 86.88 101.26 36.30
CA LEU A 682 87.09 100.65 34.94
C LEU A 682 88.26 99.64 34.77
N ARG A 683 88.92 99.13 35.82
CA ARG A 683 90.32 98.61 35.69
C ARG A 683 90.59 97.09 35.66
N GLU A 684 89.65 96.21 36.01
CA GLU A 684 90.00 94.89 36.59
C GLU A 684 90.07 93.66 35.63
N GLY A 685 89.89 93.80 34.31
CA GLY A 685 89.50 92.66 33.44
C GLY A 685 90.59 91.72 32.87
N SER A 686 91.88 91.83 33.21
CA SER A 686 92.97 91.40 32.30
C SER A 686 93.59 90.00 32.49
N GLU A 687 93.31 89.26 33.56
CA GLU A 687 94.34 88.37 34.16
C GLU A 687 94.26 86.85 33.80
N LEU A 688 93.24 86.39 33.06
CA LEU A 688 92.80 84.99 33.10
C LEU A 688 93.50 83.98 32.15
N ASN A 689 94.29 84.42 31.16
CA ASN A 689 94.49 83.67 29.90
C ASN A 689 95.64 82.62 29.87
N VAL A 690 96.33 82.33 30.99
CA VAL A 690 97.68 81.72 30.97
C VAL A 690 97.71 80.17 31.09
N ARG A 691 96.62 79.51 31.50
CA ARG A 691 96.71 78.15 32.10
C ARG A 691 96.74 76.94 31.14
N ILE A 692 96.53 77.11 29.83
CA ILE A 692 96.12 75.98 28.94
C ILE A 692 97.29 75.10 28.44
N LEU A 693 98.50 75.63 28.27
CA LEU A 693 99.58 75.04 27.45
C LEU A 693 100.35 73.84 28.07
N LYS A 694 99.77 73.08 29.01
CA LYS A 694 100.54 72.14 29.86
C LYS A 694 100.18 70.65 29.77
N ALA A 695 99.35 70.25 28.80
CA ALA A 695 98.69 68.93 28.81
C ALA A 695 99.07 67.97 27.66
N GLU A 696 100.01 68.33 26.78
CA GLU A 696 100.20 67.62 25.48
C GLU A 696 101.38 66.62 25.44
N GLU A 697 102.26 66.59 26.45
CA GLU A 697 103.53 65.84 26.36
C GLU A 697 103.43 64.34 26.70
N ASP A 698 102.51 63.93 27.59
CA ASP A 698 102.45 62.57 28.17
C ASP A 698 102.12 61.45 27.16
N LEU A 699 101.50 61.78 26.03
CA LEU A 699 100.90 60.78 25.11
C LEU A 699 101.91 59.87 24.39
N LYS A 700 103.20 60.24 24.30
CA LYS A 700 104.19 59.54 23.46
C LYS A 700 104.77 58.25 24.07
N ALA A 701 104.57 57.98 25.35
CA ALA A 701 105.26 56.88 26.03
C ALA A 701 104.71 55.47 25.71
N LEU A 702 103.42 55.33 25.38
CA LEU A 702 102.75 54.01 25.32
C LEU A 702 103.07 53.17 24.08
N GLU A 703 103.54 53.76 22.97
CA GLU A 703 103.53 53.10 21.65
C GLU A 703 104.55 51.95 21.51
N ASN A 704 105.67 52.00 22.24
CA ASN A 704 106.79 51.10 22.01
C ASN A 704 106.58 49.69 22.56
N THR A 705 105.80 49.51 23.62
CA THR A 705 105.60 48.22 24.31
C THR A 705 104.91 47.18 23.45
N VAL A 706 104.03 47.61 22.53
CA VAL A 706 103.21 46.73 21.68
C VAL A 706 104.05 45.95 20.65
N LYS A 707 105.18 46.53 20.21
CA LYS A 707 105.96 46.00 19.08
C LYS A 707 106.69 44.69 19.39
N VAL A 708 107.01 44.42 20.66
CA VAL A 708 107.70 43.20 21.10
C VAL A 708 106.75 41.98 21.14
N MET A 709 105.51 42.17 21.58
CA MET A 709 104.55 41.07 21.77
C MET A 709 104.19 40.35 20.46
N ASN A 710 104.12 41.08 19.35
CA ASN A 710 103.69 40.53 18.06
C ASN A 710 104.70 39.53 17.46
N TYR A 711 106.01 39.73 17.68
CA TYR A 711 107.05 38.89 17.08
C TYR A 711 107.03 37.44 17.59
N ALA A 712 106.74 37.23 18.89
CA ALA A 712 106.62 35.89 19.47
C ALA A 712 105.42 35.11 18.90
N ASN A 713 104.33 35.82 18.60
CA ASN A 713 103.06 35.24 18.16
C ASN A 713 103.19 34.60 16.75
N ASP A 714 103.95 35.23 15.85
CA ASP A 714 104.18 34.74 14.49
C ASP A 714 105.25 33.64 14.38
N LYS A 715 105.92 33.25 15.47
CA LYS A 715 106.71 32.01 15.54
C LYS A 715 105.84 30.81 15.92
N TYR A 716 104.83 31.00 16.78
CA TYR A 716 103.86 29.95 17.15
C TYR A 716 102.97 29.49 15.98
N LYS A 717 102.43 30.42 15.18
CA LYS A 717 101.53 30.08 14.06
C LYS A 717 102.16 29.12 13.04
N ARG A 718 103.46 29.25 12.77
CA ARG A 718 104.19 28.42 11.79
C ARG A 718 104.38 26.96 12.22
N GLY A 719 104.13 26.62 13.49
CA GLY A 719 104.17 25.23 13.98
C GLY A 719 102.96 24.36 13.59
N PHE A 720 101.87 24.96 13.08
CA PHE A 720 100.60 24.26 12.82
C PHE A 720 100.33 23.95 11.34
N GLN A 721 101.22 24.32 10.41
CA GLN A 721 100.98 24.17 8.97
C GLN A 721 101.45 22.81 8.43
N LYS A 722 100.56 21.81 8.37
CA LYS A 722 100.75 20.63 7.49
C LYS A 722 99.45 19.88 7.18
N VAL A 723 98.94 20.08 5.96
CA VAL A 723 98.06 19.23 5.09
C VAL A 723 97.62 20.13 3.92
N GLU A 724 97.34 19.54 2.76
CA GLU A 724 97.16 20.24 1.47
C GLU A 724 95.67 20.51 1.14
N ASP A 725 95.40 21.44 0.21
CA ASP A 725 94.11 22.15 0.10
C ASP A 725 92.91 21.36 -0.48
N GLU A 726 93.06 20.12 -0.95
CA GLU A 726 91.93 19.29 -1.40
C GLU A 726 91.80 17.99 -0.57
N ASN A 727 91.03 18.09 0.53
CA ASN A 727 90.56 16.95 1.33
C ASN A 727 89.02 16.84 1.19
N PRO A 728 88.42 15.66 0.92
CA PRO A 728 86.95 15.48 0.88
C PRO A 728 86.21 15.99 2.13
N ASP A 729 86.86 16.08 3.30
CA ASP A 729 86.26 16.70 4.49
C ASP A 729 85.86 18.17 4.26
N MET A 730 86.55 18.92 3.39
CA MET A 730 86.21 20.32 3.07
C MET A 730 84.91 20.44 2.27
N ILE A 731 84.66 19.53 1.33
CA ILE A 731 83.41 19.51 0.56
C ILE A 731 82.25 19.06 1.46
N ALA A 732 82.49 18.15 2.41
CA ALA A 732 81.52 17.82 3.46
C ALA A 732 81.25 19.02 4.38
N MET A 733 82.30 19.73 4.81
CA MET A 733 82.21 20.95 5.62
C MET A 733 81.40 22.04 4.92
N GLU A 734 81.66 22.30 3.64
CA GLU A 734 80.94 23.34 2.87
C GLU A 734 79.46 23.01 2.69
N ASN A 735 79.10 21.74 2.42
CA ASN A 735 77.70 21.32 2.37
C ASN A 735 77.01 21.43 3.74
N ILE A 736 77.67 21.00 4.82
CA ILE A 736 77.17 21.16 6.20
C ILE A 736 77.02 22.65 6.56
N GLN A 737 77.94 23.50 6.10
CA GLN A 737 77.92 24.95 6.33
C GLN A 737 76.83 25.64 5.50
N ALA A 738 76.55 25.18 4.29
CA ALA A 738 75.42 25.63 3.48
C ALA A 738 74.07 25.24 4.12
N ASP A 739 73.93 24.01 4.62
CA ASP A 739 72.72 23.56 5.31
C ASP A 739 72.56 24.20 6.70
N TYR A 740 73.66 24.44 7.42
CA TYR A 740 73.67 25.26 8.63
C TYR A 740 73.22 26.69 8.33
N CYS A 741 73.70 27.32 7.25
CA CYS A 741 73.23 28.64 6.83
C CYS A 741 71.74 28.67 6.46
N LYS A 742 71.22 27.63 5.77
CA LYS A 742 69.77 27.48 5.51
C LYS A 742 68.98 27.34 6.82
N ALA A 743 69.44 26.49 7.73
CA ALA A 743 68.81 26.27 9.03
C ALA A 743 68.84 27.53 9.91
N VAL A 744 69.94 28.28 9.91
CA VAL A 744 70.07 29.57 10.62
C VAL A 744 69.20 30.65 9.96
N ALA A 745 69.06 30.67 8.64
CA ALA A 745 68.14 31.59 7.95
C ALA A 745 66.67 31.29 8.30
N ALA A 746 66.26 30.03 8.29
CA ALA A 746 64.92 29.62 8.72
C ALA A 746 64.68 29.85 10.22
N LEU A 747 65.69 29.63 11.07
CA LEU A 747 65.63 29.97 12.50
C LEU A 747 65.59 31.48 12.72
N LYS A 748 66.16 32.29 11.82
CA LYS A 748 66.09 33.76 11.86
C LYS A 748 64.72 34.27 11.40
N SER A 749 64.10 33.69 10.37
CA SER A 749 62.71 34.01 10.02
C SER A 749 61.78 33.62 11.15
N VAL A 750 61.84 32.38 11.66
CA VAL A 750 61.02 31.92 12.80
C VAL A 750 61.25 32.76 14.06
N ARG A 751 62.46 33.27 14.31
CA ARG A 751 62.71 34.25 15.40
C ARG A 751 62.12 35.63 15.13
N SER A 752 62.11 36.09 13.89
CA SER A 752 61.46 37.35 13.49
C SER A 752 59.94 37.23 13.58
N ASP A 753 59.39 36.10 13.13
CA ASP A 753 57.97 35.77 13.23
C ASP A 753 57.57 35.61 14.70
N LEU A 754 58.38 34.97 15.53
CA LEU A 754 58.14 34.87 16.96
C LEU A 754 58.22 36.24 17.64
N ALA A 755 59.21 37.08 17.32
CA ALA A 755 59.32 38.43 17.85
C ALA A 755 58.07 39.27 17.50
N MET A 756 57.70 39.34 16.22
CA MET A 756 56.50 40.03 15.74
C MET A 756 55.22 39.46 16.37
N ASN A 757 55.11 38.14 16.55
CA ASN A 757 53.95 37.53 17.21
C ASN A 757 53.94 37.79 18.72
N THR A 758 55.09 37.92 19.40
CA THR A 758 55.16 38.34 20.81
C THR A 758 54.86 39.82 21.01
N GLU A 759 55.26 40.67 20.06
CA GLU A 759 54.93 42.10 20.02
C GLU A 759 53.43 42.28 19.78
N ASN A 760 52.86 41.64 18.74
CA ASN A 760 51.41 41.58 18.52
C ASN A 760 50.63 41.03 19.73
N LEU A 761 51.19 40.03 20.45
CA LEU A 761 50.58 39.52 21.69
C LEU A 761 50.65 40.52 22.84
N HIS A 762 51.73 41.30 22.93
CA HIS A 762 51.90 42.35 23.92
C HIS A 762 50.89 43.48 23.66
N ASP A 763 50.81 43.97 22.42
CA ASP A 763 49.84 44.96 21.98
C ASP A 763 48.39 44.50 22.21
N LEU A 764 48.07 43.25 21.87
CA LEU A 764 46.75 42.65 22.15
C LEU A 764 46.49 42.52 23.66
N ASN A 765 47.52 42.26 24.47
CA ASN A 765 47.38 42.15 25.91
C ASN A 765 47.23 43.52 26.59
N GLU A 766 47.94 44.56 26.15
CA GLU A 766 47.70 45.94 26.57
C GLU A 766 46.34 46.45 26.11
N CYS A 767 45.94 46.20 24.86
CA CYS A 767 44.61 46.54 24.35
C CYS A 767 43.52 45.81 25.13
N ARG A 768 43.73 44.54 25.54
CA ARG A 768 42.78 43.86 26.42
C ARG A 768 42.78 44.50 27.80
N GLU A 769 43.93 44.71 28.44
CA GLU A 769 44.00 45.31 29.78
C GLU A 769 43.40 46.72 29.84
N GLN A 770 43.54 47.51 28.77
CA GLN A 770 42.90 48.83 28.64
C GLN A 770 41.38 48.72 28.43
N ASN A 771 40.90 47.71 27.70
CA ASN A 771 39.47 47.39 27.63
C ASN A 771 38.93 46.85 28.97
N ASP A 772 39.69 46.03 29.69
CA ASP A 772 39.34 45.51 31.03
C ASP A 772 39.22 46.67 32.03
N LYS A 773 40.17 47.63 32.02
CA LYS A 773 40.10 48.88 32.80
C LYS A 773 38.91 49.76 32.42
N SER A 774 38.61 49.88 31.13
CA SER A 774 37.43 50.61 30.62
C SER A 774 36.12 49.97 31.07
N LEU A 775 36.06 48.62 31.02
CA LEU A 775 34.93 47.84 31.49
C LEU A 775 34.74 48.00 33.01
N GLU A 776 35.79 47.90 33.82
CA GLU A 776 35.74 48.17 35.25
C GLU A 776 35.21 49.58 35.57
N GLN A 777 35.66 50.60 34.84
CA GLN A 777 35.18 51.98 35.01
C GLN A 777 33.70 52.09 34.65
N ALA A 778 33.26 51.48 33.54
CA ALA A 778 31.86 51.42 33.15
C ALA A 778 30.99 50.63 34.16
N GLU A 779 31.51 49.54 34.73
CA GLU A 779 30.82 48.76 35.78
C GLU A 779 30.69 49.55 37.09
N LYS A 780 31.73 50.27 37.50
CA LYS A 780 31.70 51.17 38.66
C LYS A 780 30.67 52.28 38.47
N VAL A 781 30.72 53.00 37.34
CA VAL A 781 29.73 54.03 36.98
C VAL A 781 28.30 53.47 36.90
N ARG A 782 28.12 52.23 36.40
CA ARG A 782 26.82 51.54 36.39
C ARG A 782 26.33 51.24 37.81
N LEU A 783 27.19 50.78 38.71
CA LEU A 783 26.85 50.50 40.11
C LEU A 783 26.52 51.80 40.86
N ASP A 784 27.32 52.84 40.71
CA ASP A 784 27.05 54.17 41.28
C ASP A 784 25.71 54.73 40.78
N SER A 785 25.43 54.58 39.48
CA SER A 785 24.15 54.97 38.87
C SER A 785 22.98 54.16 39.40
N ASN A 786 23.16 52.86 39.66
CA ASN A 786 22.15 52.00 40.27
C ASN A 786 21.87 52.40 41.72
N ASP A 787 22.90 52.75 42.50
CA ASP A 787 22.73 53.22 43.88
C ASP A 787 22.12 54.62 43.95
N VAL A 788 22.34 55.48 42.94
CA VAL A 788 21.56 56.71 42.73
C VAL A 788 20.10 56.38 42.39
N LEU A 789 19.85 55.42 41.50
CA LEU A 789 18.50 55.01 41.10
C LEU A 789 17.70 54.41 42.27
N LEU A 790 18.32 53.59 43.12
CA LEU A 790 17.72 53.06 44.35
C LEU A 790 17.40 54.17 45.37
N ARG A 791 18.27 55.17 45.51
CA ARG A 791 18.00 56.38 46.31
C ARG A 791 16.79 57.15 45.76
N ILE A 792 16.75 57.41 44.45
CA ILE A 792 15.62 58.08 43.79
C ILE A 792 14.32 57.28 43.94
N GLN A 793 14.34 55.94 43.82
CA GLN A 793 13.16 55.12 44.07
C GLN A 793 12.65 55.23 45.52
N LYS A 794 13.55 55.22 46.51
CA LYS A 794 13.20 55.43 47.91
C LYS A 794 12.63 56.83 48.14
N GLU A 795 13.25 57.85 47.57
CA GLU A 795 12.78 59.24 47.65
C GLU A 795 11.40 59.41 47.00
N LEU A 796 11.14 58.79 45.84
CA LEU A 796 9.83 58.79 45.19
C LEU A 796 8.75 58.08 46.02
N LEU A 797 9.09 57.01 46.74
CA LEU A 797 8.18 56.37 47.70
C LEU A 797 7.91 57.30 48.89
N GLU A 798 8.93 57.92 49.47
CA GLU A 798 8.75 58.90 50.54
C GLU A 798 7.91 60.11 50.09
N GLN A 799 8.17 60.66 48.90
CA GLN A 799 7.38 61.71 48.24
C GLN A 799 5.91 61.28 48.11
N ARG A 800 5.63 60.06 47.64
CA ARG A 800 4.26 59.52 47.62
C ARG A 800 3.61 59.50 49.01
N THR A 801 4.32 59.12 50.07
CA THR A 801 3.73 59.17 51.44
C THR A 801 3.53 60.60 51.96
N LYS A 802 4.33 61.58 51.49
CA LYS A 802 4.20 63.01 51.82
C LYS A 802 2.99 63.60 51.10
N ILE A 803 2.86 63.36 49.79
CA ILE A 803 1.69 63.74 48.98
C ILE A 803 0.40 63.12 49.56
N GLN A 804 0.39 61.83 49.88
CA GLN A 804 -0.76 61.17 50.51
C GLN A 804 -1.12 61.70 51.90
N ARG A 805 -0.24 62.44 52.59
CA ARG A 805 -0.55 63.18 53.83
C ARG A 805 -1.11 64.57 53.50
N ALA A 806 -0.40 65.33 52.68
CA ALA A 806 -0.83 66.64 52.21
C ALA A 806 -2.22 66.61 51.56
N GLU A 807 -2.54 65.59 50.74
CA GLU A 807 -3.88 65.38 50.19
C GLU A 807 -4.96 65.19 51.27
N ARG A 808 -4.66 64.46 52.35
CA ARG A 808 -5.61 64.25 53.45
C ARG A 808 -5.83 65.52 54.25
N GLU A 809 -4.76 66.26 54.53
CA GLU A 809 -4.80 67.55 55.20
C GLU A 809 -5.52 68.60 54.35
N LEU A 810 -5.28 68.65 53.04
CA LEU A 810 -6.01 69.49 52.08
C LEU A 810 -7.50 69.11 52.00
N LYS A 811 -7.84 67.81 51.96
CA LYS A 811 -9.23 67.33 52.00
C LYS A 811 -9.94 67.66 53.33
N LEU A 812 -9.20 67.78 54.44
CA LEU A 812 -9.72 68.27 55.72
C LEU A 812 -9.86 69.81 55.72
N ALA A 813 -8.89 70.55 55.19
CA ALA A 813 -8.91 72.00 55.09
C ALA A 813 -10.04 72.51 54.18
N ILE A 814 -10.26 71.88 53.02
CA ILE A 814 -11.38 72.19 52.11
C ILE A 814 -12.74 71.94 52.79
N LYS A 815 -12.86 70.86 53.59
CA LYS A 815 -14.07 70.62 54.40
C LYS A 815 -14.25 71.69 55.49
N ALA A 816 -13.18 72.10 56.16
CA ALA A 816 -13.22 73.15 57.18
C ALA A 816 -13.53 74.54 56.60
N ALA A 817 -13.08 74.83 55.37
CA ALA A 817 -13.44 76.05 54.65
C ALA A 817 -14.93 76.07 54.30
N LYS A 818 -15.44 75.01 53.66
CA LYS A 818 -16.89 74.86 53.36
C LYS A 818 -17.81 74.88 54.59
N ALA A 819 -17.28 74.66 55.79
CA ALA A 819 -18.03 74.77 57.05
C ALA A 819 -18.01 76.18 57.69
N LYS A 820 -17.28 77.15 57.11
CA LYS A 820 -17.18 78.53 57.61
C LYS A 820 -17.86 79.58 56.70
N THR A 821 -18.23 79.21 55.49
CA THR A 821 -18.84 80.09 54.48
C THR A 821 -20.04 79.42 53.83
N ASN A 822 -21.25 79.87 54.21
CA ASN A 822 -22.52 79.38 53.64
C ASN A 822 -22.88 80.04 52.29
N ASP A 823 -21.89 80.57 51.58
CA ASP A 823 -22.02 81.27 50.31
C ASP A 823 -21.16 80.56 49.25
N ASP A 824 -21.83 79.86 48.33
CA ASP A 824 -21.18 79.04 47.31
C ASP A 824 -20.46 79.88 46.23
N ASP A 825 -20.92 81.12 45.95
CA ASP A 825 -20.25 82.00 44.98
C ASP A 825 -18.94 82.54 45.56
N LEU A 826 -18.93 82.90 46.85
CA LEU A 826 -17.70 83.28 47.55
C LEU A 826 -16.71 82.11 47.61
N MET A 827 -17.19 80.89 47.88
CA MET A 827 -16.38 79.67 47.82
C MET A 827 -15.86 79.36 46.42
N LEU A 828 -16.64 79.62 45.36
CA LEU A 828 -16.21 79.45 43.98
C LEU A 828 -15.11 80.44 43.60
N ILE A 829 -15.17 81.68 44.11
CA ILE A 829 -14.11 82.69 43.94
C ILE A 829 -12.84 82.26 44.68
N PHE A 830 -12.93 81.85 45.95
CA PHE A 830 -11.76 81.35 46.70
C PHE A 830 -11.15 80.09 46.07
N GLN A 831 -11.96 79.18 45.54
CA GLN A 831 -11.44 77.99 44.86
C GLN A 831 -10.80 78.31 43.50
N LYS A 832 -11.28 79.35 42.78
CA LYS A 832 -10.60 79.88 41.59
C LYS A 832 -9.25 80.53 41.95
N ASP A 833 -9.19 81.36 42.99
CA ASP A 833 -7.95 81.99 43.46
C ASP A 833 -6.91 80.97 43.97
N LEU A 834 -7.35 79.97 44.73
CA LEU A 834 -6.49 78.87 45.18
C LEU A 834 -5.95 78.07 43.99
N ASN A 835 -6.79 77.70 43.03
CA ASN A 835 -6.36 77.02 41.81
C ASN A 835 -5.36 77.87 41.00
N LEU A 836 -5.54 79.20 40.97
CA LEU A 836 -4.66 80.12 40.25
C LEU A 836 -3.29 80.20 40.94
N LYS A 837 -3.24 80.28 42.27
CA LYS A 837 -1.99 80.20 43.06
C LYS A 837 -1.29 78.85 42.91
N GLU A 838 -2.03 77.74 42.94
CA GLU A 838 -1.43 76.42 42.68
C GLU A 838 -0.89 76.29 41.25
N LEU A 839 -1.51 76.95 40.25
CA LEU A 839 -1.00 76.99 38.88
C LEU A 839 0.27 77.84 38.77
N GLU A 840 0.35 78.98 39.45
CA GLU A 840 1.57 79.78 39.57
C GLU A 840 2.71 79.00 40.23
N GLU A 841 2.44 78.29 41.34
CA GLU A 841 3.44 77.50 42.05
C GLU A 841 3.89 76.27 41.25
N ARG A 842 2.99 75.58 40.54
CA ARG A 842 3.34 74.49 39.61
C ARG A 842 4.22 75.00 38.45
N ASN A 843 3.91 76.18 37.91
CA ASN A 843 4.72 76.81 36.86
C ASN A 843 6.10 77.21 37.40
N GLY A 844 6.18 77.75 38.62
CA GLY A 844 7.44 78.04 39.32
C GLY A 844 8.32 76.80 39.53
N ASN A 845 7.75 75.69 39.97
CA ASN A 845 8.48 74.42 40.15
C ASN A 845 8.90 73.79 38.83
N ALA A 846 8.05 73.85 37.78
CA ALA A 846 8.43 73.44 36.43
C ALA A 846 9.62 74.27 35.91
N LEU A 847 9.63 75.58 36.17
CA LEU A 847 10.74 76.47 35.84
C LEU A 847 12.00 76.24 36.70
N GLN A 848 11.92 75.63 37.88
CA GLN A 848 13.09 75.27 38.70
C GLN A 848 13.73 73.95 38.25
N HIS A 849 12.93 72.95 37.86
CA HIS A 849 13.47 71.76 37.18
C HIS A 849 14.01 72.11 35.79
N LEU A 850 13.32 73.01 35.08
CA LEU A 850 13.84 73.79 33.96
C LEU A 850 14.75 74.96 34.42
N ALA A 851 15.54 74.73 35.48
CA ALA A 851 16.80 75.42 35.75
C ALA A 851 17.93 74.38 35.93
N ASP A 852 17.74 73.41 36.83
CA ASP A 852 18.79 72.49 37.30
C ASP A 852 19.41 71.62 36.18
N MET A 853 18.60 71.11 35.24
CA MET A 853 19.05 70.25 34.13
C MET A 853 20.03 70.94 33.12
N VAL A 854 20.23 72.27 33.15
CA VAL A 854 21.18 73.04 32.29
C VAL A 854 22.54 73.15 32.95
N GLU A 855 22.55 73.37 34.26
CA GLU A 855 23.79 73.34 35.03
C GLU A 855 24.43 71.93 34.95
N GLN A 856 23.60 70.90 34.78
CA GLN A 856 24.02 69.52 34.51
C GLN A 856 24.40 69.24 33.05
N ASN A 857 23.84 69.96 32.07
CA ASN A 857 24.13 69.77 30.64
C ASN A 857 24.45 71.11 29.98
N THR A 858 25.73 71.47 29.90
CA THR A 858 26.19 72.73 29.28
C THR A 858 26.03 72.72 27.75
N GLU A 859 26.09 71.55 27.12
CA GLU A 859 25.60 71.40 25.75
C GLU A 859 24.09 71.60 25.64
N LEU A 860 23.36 71.61 26.75
CA LEU A 860 22.00 72.13 26.89
C LEU A 860 21.97 73.54 27.57
N ALA A 861 22.98 74.42 27.34
CA ALA A 861 23.01 75.86 27.71
C ALA A 861 22.90 76.98 26.59
N ALA A 862 23.10 76.73 25.27
CA ALA A 862 22.85 77.67 24.12
C ALA A 862 21.48 77.72 23.30
N SER A 863 20.98 76.69 22.57
CA SER A 863 19.62 76.60 21.93
C SER A 863 18.49 76.57 22.96
N VAL A 864 17.80 75.44 23.23
CA VAL A 864 17.02 75.13 24.46
C VAL A 864 16.35 76.48 24.95
N THR A 865 16.56 77.28 26.01
CA THR A 865 15.75 78.48 26.37
C THR A 865 16.04 79.73 25.55
N LYS A 866 16.41 79.52 24.31
CA LYS A 866 15.92 80.33 23.23
C LYS A 866 14.39 80.44 23.33
N HIS A 867 13.62 79.35 23.33
CA HIS A 867 12.16 79.49 23.36
C HIS A 867 11.53 79.77 24.75
N CYS A 868 12.08 79.51 25.95
CA CYS A 868 11.43 80.10 27.15
C CYS A 868 11.63 81.62 27.17
N TYR A 869 12.75 82.12 26.63
CA TYR A 869 12.97 83.57 26.46
C TYR A 869 12.07 84.14 25.36
N GLU A 870 11.83 83.39 24.27
CA GLU A 870 10.85 83.75 23.22
C GLU A 870 9.38 83.48 23.64
N ARG A 871 9.14 82.66 24.68
CA ARG A 871 7.82 82.43 25.32
C ARG A 871 7.61 83.32 26.57
N GLY A 872 8.53 84.25 26.85
CA GLY A 872 8.42 85.25 27.92
C GLY A 872 8.60 84.74 29.36
N LEU A 873 8.92 83.46 29.55
CA LEU A 873 9.21 82.89 30.87
C LEU A 873 10.59 83.36 31.36
N ARG A 874 10.89 83.20 32.65
CA ARG A 874 12.23 83.49 33.24
C ARG A 874 12.73 82.37 34.14
N LEU A 875 13.95 81.90 33.87
CA LEU A 875 14.65 80.88 34.65
C LEU A 875 14.88 81.43 36.07
N PRO A 876 14.49 80.72 37.13
CA PRO A 876 14.91 81.03 38.49
C PRO A 876 16.44 81.01 38.56
N LEU A 877 17.06 82.05 39.14
CA LEU A 877 18.46 81.90 39.52
C LEU A 877 18.55 80.76 40.53
N ILE A 878 19.27 79.70 40.18
CA ILE A 878 19.60 78.61 41.10
C ILE A 878 20.43 79.22 42.24
N LYS A 879 19.77 79.50 43.37
CA LYS A 879 20.46 79.84 44.61
C LYS A 879 21.15 78.57 45.09
N ARG A 880 22.43 78.39 44.77
CA ARG A 880 23.28 77.31 45.29
C ARG A 880 23.27 77.33 46.83
N THR A 881 22.34 76.58 47.43
CA THR A 881 22.28 76.32 48.86
C THR A 881 23.42 75.38 49.22
N LYS A 882 24.42 75.92 49.92
CA LYS A 882 25.50 75.10 50.51
C LYS A 882 24.88 74.16 51.55
N SER A 883 24.70 72.89 51.21
CA SER A 883 24.36 71.84 52.18
C SER A 883 25.57 71.56 53.08
N GLN A 884 25.68 72.29 54.18
CA GLN A 884 26.56 71.89 55.27
C GLN A 884 26.00 70.63 55.94
N ILE A 885 26.55 69.46 55.56
CA ILE A 885 26.67 68.34 56.49
C ILE A 885 28.15 68.14 56.74
N SER A 886 28.63 68.73 57.84
CA SER A 886 29.96 68.47 58.36
C SER A 886 29.96 67.17 59.15
N TRP A 887 30.71 66.17 58.68
CA TRP A 887 31.33 65.21 59.59
C TRP A 887 32.83 65.48 59.63
N ARG A 888 33.37 65.56 60.85
CA ARG A 888 34.78 65.81 61.09
C ARG A 888 35.59 64.54 60.79
N SER A 889 36.73 64.72 60.14
CA SER A 889 37.89 63.85 60.33
C SER A 889 39.13 64.73 60.35
N GLU A 890 39.53 65.16 61.54
CA GLU A 890 40.87 65.71 61.75
C GLU A 890 41.91 64.61 61.55
N ASN A 891 42.87 64.83 60.63
CA ASN A 891 44.29 64.84 60.98
C ASN A 891 45.17 65.37 59.84
N SER A 892 46.41 65.71 60.19
CA SER A 892 47.35 66.52 59.43
C SER A 892 48.61 65.76 58.99
N HIS A 893 49.47 66.46 58.24
CA HIS A 893 50.81 66.07 57.75
C HIS A 893 50.82 65.10 56.54
N GLY A 894 51.69 65.25 55.53
CA GLY A 894 52.76 66.23 55.27
C GLY A 894 52.78 66.67 53.78
N THR A 895 53.42 67.77 53.36
CA THR A 895 54.89 68.01 53.33
C THR A 895 55.56 67.15 52.23
N GLU A 896 56.20 67.67 51.16
CA GLU A 896 56.45 69.06 50.70
C GLU A 896 57.03 69.08 49.26
N TYR A 897 57.10 70.26 48.60
CA TYR A 897 58.03 70.62 47.49
C TYR A 897 57.99 69.82 46.15
N SER A 898 58.45 70.31 44.97
CA SER A 898 58.61 71.66 44.36
C SER A 898 59.05 71.55 42.87
N GLY A 899 58.91 72.63 42.08
CA GLY A 899 59.44 72.75 40.70
C GLY A 899 58.38 72.50 39.60
N ARG A 900 58.16 73.30 38.54
CA ARG A 900 58.98 74.24 37.74
C ARG A 900 60.18 73.55 37.04
N VAL A 901 60.45 73.73 35.74
CA VAL A 901 59.91 74.70 34.75
C VAL A 901 60.16 74.24 33.28
N ASP A 902 59.31 74.65 32.32
CA ASP A 902 59.57 74.84 30.86
C ASP A 902 60.10 73.66 29.98
N THR A 903 60.02 73.63 28.62
CA THR A 903 59.31 74.42 27.57
C THR A 903 59.21 73.65 26.21
N ILE A 904 58.31 74.15 25.32
CA ILE A 904 58.48 74.28 23.84
C ILE A 904 58.29 73.06 22.89
N SER A 905 57.62 73.37 21.76
CA SER A 905 57.58 72.70 20.44
C SER A 905 56.65 71.49 20.22
N SER A 906 56.03 71.27 19.04
CA SER A 906 55.26 72.13 18.10
C SER A 906 54.67 71.23 16.98
N LYS A 907 53.93 71.82 16.01
CA LYS A 907 53.19 71.18 14.89
C LYS A 907 51.94 70.42 15.35
N GLN A 908 50.71 70.88 15.16
CA GLN A 908 50.00 71.38 13.95
C GLN A 908 49.85 70.35 12.82
N ALA A 909 48.59 69.95 12.59
CA ALA A 909 48.02 69.60 11.30
C ALA A 909 46.61 70.21 11.24
N SER A 910 46.22 70.78 10.10
CA SER A 910 45.02 71.63 9.97
C SER A 910 43.93 71.04 9.05
N ARG A 911 42.72 71.61 9.13
CA ARG A 911 41.49 71.18 8.43
C ARG A 911 41.47 71.52 6.93
N LEU A 912 40.35 71.12 6.30
CA LEU A 912 39.74 71.48 5.00
C LEU A 912 39.98 70.41 3.89
N SER A 913 39.02 69.78 3.18
CA SER A 913 37.56 69.92 2.87
C SER A 913 37.23 70.47 1.47
N ILE A 914 36.08 70.05 0.88
CA ILE A 914 35.46 70.47 -0.42
C ILE A 914 35.99 69.68 -1.64
N CYS A 915 35.24 69.32 -2.71
CA CYS A 915 33.87 68.74 -2.86
C CYS A 915 33.57 68.47 -4.38
N THR A 916 32.97 67.32 -4.73
CA THR A 916 32.18 67.05 -5.98
C THR A 916 32.91 67.20 -7.35
N THR A 917 32.44 66.77 -8.55
CA THR A 917 31.14 66.33 -9.13
C THR A 917 31.30 65.24 -10.24
N THR A 918 30.19 64.56 -10.64
CA THR A 918 29.88 64.01 -12.02
C THR A 918 30.75 62.87 -12.65
N SER A 919 30.29 61.96 -13.55
CA SER A 919 28.95 61.65 -14.12
C SER A 919 28.80 60.19 -14.69
N SER A 920 27.61 59.59 -14.50
CA SER A 920 26.80 58.71 -15.41
C SER A 920 27.32 57.52 -16.27
N ARG A 921 26.55 56.42 -16.21
CA ARG A 921 26.08 55.49 -17.31
C ARG A 921 27.04 54.40 -17.86
N ASN A 922 26.74 53.09 -17.72
CA ASN A 922 25.87 52.16 -18.54
C ASN A 922 26.65 51.50 -19.72
N THR A 923 26.42 50.26 -20.20
CA THR A 923 25.36 49.22 -20.00
C THR A 923 25.84 47.83 -20.46
N ASP A 924 25.18 46.73 -20.01
CA ASP A 924 24.98 45.42 -20.70
C ASP A 924 26.21 44.54 -21.05
N SER A 925 26.13 43.19 -21.24
CA SER A 925 25.07 42.17 -21.01
C SER A 925 25.69 40.75 -20.93
N SER A 926 25.04 39.83 -20.18
CA SER A 926 24.93 38.35 -20.35
C SER A 926 26.20 37.47 -20.60
N ASP A 927 26.26 36.15 -20.37
CA ASP A 927 25.27 35.09 -20.10
C ASP A 927 25.79 33.98 -19.13
N ASP A 928 24.83 33.17 -18.66
CA ASP A 928 24.90 31.72 -18.33
C ASP A 928 25.61 31.04 -17.12
N ILE A 929 24.84 30.10 -16.53
CA ILE A 929 25.19 28.77 -15.96
C ILE A 929 26.02 28.67 -14.65
N ALA A 930 25.33 28.96 -13.54
CA ALA A 930 24.91 28.02 -12.46
C ALA A 930 25.89 27.08 -11.68
N LYS A 931 25.63 27.06 -10.34
CA LYS A 931 26.06 26.09 -9.27
C LYS A 931 27.51 26.25 -8.76
N SER A 932 27.82 26.04 -7.47
CA SER A 932 27.01 25.77 -6.26
C SER A 932 27.64 26.49 -5.06
N PHE A 933 26.91 27.29 -4.29
CA PHE A 933 25.98 26.93 -3.19
C PHE A 933 26.68 26.43 -1.91
N ASP A 934 26.17 26.92 -0.78
CA ASP A 934 26.91 27.08 0.47
C ASP A 934 26.80 25.89 1.47
N ASN A 935 27.51 26.03 2.58
CA ASN A 935 27.81 25.01 3.57
C ASN A 935 26.74 24.88 4.68
N ARG A 936 26.74 23.71 5.37
CA ARG A 936 26.04 23.39 6.65
C ARG A 936 24.49 23.32 6.66
N MET A 937 23.99 22.24 7.27
CA MET A 937 22.66 22.17 7.90
C MET A 937 22.75 21.40 9.23
N SER A 938 22.49 22.09 10.34
CA SER A 938 22.38 21.59 11.73
C SER A 938 21.91 22.77 12.60
N ALA A 939 20.97 22.68 13.55
CA ALA A 939 20.21 21.54 14.08
C ALA A 939 18.75 21.93 14.39
N GLY A 940 17.90 20.95 14.72
CA GLY A 940 16.51 21.18 15.17
C GLY A 940 15.98 20.05 16.08
N LEU A 941 15.69 20.40 17.34
CA LEU A 941 15.09 19.58 18.42
C LEU A 941 13.58 19.32 18.14
N SER A 942 12.86 18.29 18.64
CA SER A 942 13.12 17.29 19.71
C SER A 942 12.08 16.12 19.74
N VAL A 943 12.32 15.13 20.63
CA VAL A 943 11.32 14.42 21.49
C VAL A 943 10.62 13.09 21.03
N ILE A 944 11.02 11.99 21.71
CA ILE A 944 10.25 10.85 22.30
C ILE A 944 9.82 9.58 21.48
N LEU A 945 10.33 8.43 21.99
CA LEU A 945 9.91 7.00 22.04
C LEU A 945 9.51 6.18 20.78
N ILE A 946 10.24 5.04 20.60
CA ILE A 946 9.79 3.61 20.60
C ILE A 946 8.49 3.30 19.81
N ASP A 947 8.45 2.42 18.78
CA ASP A 947 8.81 0.98 18.85
C ASP A 947 9.20 0.29 17.50
N PHE A 948 9.49 -1.02 17.54
CA PHE A 948 9.77 -1.95 16.41
C PHE A 948 8.54 -2.91 16.15
N PRO A 949 8.52 -3.91 15.21
CA PRO A 949 9.49 -4.32 14.18
C PRO A 949 8.93 -4.63 12.74
N GLY A 950 9.83 -4.66 11.75
CA GLY A 950 10.02 -5.86 10.90
C GLY A 950 9.33 -6.00 9.52
N SER A 951 10.14 -6.20 8.47
CA SER A 951 9.88 -7.14 7.35
C SER A 951 11.21 -7.48 6.60
N LYS A 952 11.19 -8.44 5.66
CA LYS A 952 12.38 -9.07 5.04
C LYS A 952 12.45 -8.93 3.51
N GLY A 953 13.67 -8.80 2.98
CA GLY A 953 14.04 -9.13 1.58
C GLY A 953 13.68 -8.07 0.52
N GLY A 954 14.20 -8.16 -0.71
CA GLY A 954 15.22 -9.09 -1.22
C GLY A 954 15.16 -9.27 -2.76
N SER A 955 16.32 -9.35 -3.43
CA SER A 955 16.49 -9.44 -4.91
C SER A 955 16.04 -8.18 -5.68
N LYS A 956 16.86 -7.51 -6.51
CA LYS A 956 17.56 -7.93 -7.75
C LYS A 956 16.62 -8.44 -8.87
N ALA A 957 16.28 -7.50 -9.76
CA ALA A 957 16.70 -7.43 -11.17
C ALA A 957 16.26 -8.49 -12.22
N THR A 958 15.78 -7.93 -13.34
CA THR A 958 15.92 -8.35 -14.75
C THR A 958 15.18 -9.57 -15.31
N LYS A 959 14.18 -9.25 -16.14
CA LYS A 959 13.91 -9.79 -17.49
C LYS A 959 13.81 -11.33 -17.66
N LYS A 960 12.58 -11.81 -17.72
CA LYS A 960 11.95 -11.99 -19.04
C LYS A 960 10.46 -11.67 -18.99
#